data_AF-A0A8J4BDR0-F1
#
_entry.id   AF-A0A8J4BDR0-F1
#
_cell.length_a   1.000
_cell.length_b   1.000
_cell.length_c   1.000
_cell.angle_alpha   90.00
_cell.angle_beta   90.00
_cell.angle_gamma   90.00
#
_symmetry.space_group_name_H-M   'P 1'
#
loop_
_entity.id
_entity.type
_entity.pdbx_description
1 polymer ?
#
loop_
_entity_poly.entity_id
_entity_poly.type
_entity_poly.pdbx_seq_one_letter_code
_entity_poly.pdbx_strand_id
1 'polypeptide(L)'
;MLCLGITIVSASTARRPNFIVVLLDDLDETQDSSGELAMPATKRLLRDRGVTFTNHFVTTPICCPSRVSLLRGQLSHNTNFTDVLGPHGGYAKFRALDLDREWLPTWLQKAGYNTLYTGKFIVDYTIRNCDHPPSGWTVFDALVHPFTFEYYSPAFSLNGGQPRIYPAQYSTDVVAAKALAMLRSAATNPAGRPFYLQVAPPAPHHSMHYDFTDSGTFVSRHWYPPVPAARHWEELSGAALPRPPSFNDPWVSGKPAWLRALDPLTAANVTFLEEIHRLRLRCMRAVDEMVEALVSELDSLGLSDSTFFLFTSDNGYHEGVHRMGSGKTTAFEEDLRVPMMMAGPGLAAGSKVGTTTQHIDIAPTVLALAGLALSLPQLDGVPLPLAAVSDGTLPPSYVYGRPDQGPLRNHLIAEFWGEWVEESIHSHPPYPNLTWKAVRVLRSDQEESYKYVLHCSGEFELYDLVRDPYERINLLLPLGSGGASVSRTGSWWSSAQSAVSEAIQGLYREAHLTTINNNSSASISKVAAAARAWARTVWGRSTTRGSVAAANDRRRRNAASRHEVMAMHWRADGNYVNWLLRIRSRLDAMLAVLAVCSGRSCSHPFQVLHTDGSVSDLWGAMDEQYDDMYDAIPAFSFGRCLPYQDLENEWSAFRGAVVPDCAENGSSWSAPRRELANAGPHAGSRESFHNSSSDAGDTFVLVESEIESAAVPLPAKYQMVTDVYGNNAARDAILLA
;
A
#
# COMPACT_ATOMS: atom_id res chain seq x y z
N MET A 1 -13.96 68.76 10.98
CA MET A 1 -13.00 67.72 11.41
C MET A 1 -13.80 66.54 11.95
N LEU A 2 -13.83 65.43 11.21
CA LEU A 2 -13.94 64.02 11.64
C LEU A 2 -14.47 63.20 10.45
N CYS A 3 -13.55 62.79 9.57
CA CYS A 3 -13.79 61.77 8.56
C CYS A 3 -13.72 60.41 9.26
N LEU A 4 -14.82 59.66 9.30
CA LEU A 4 -14.78 58.22 9.57
C LEU A 4 -14.24 57.53 8.32
N GLY A 5 -12.98 57.10 8.37
CA GLY A 5 -12.42 56.17 7.39
C GLY A 5 -12.99 54.78 7.62
N ILE A 6 -13.82 54.31 6.69
CA ILE A 6 -14.18 52.89 6.59
C ILE A 6 -12.95 52.20 5.98
N THR A 7 -12.16 51.53 6.81
CA THR A 7 -11.12 50.61 6.35
C THR A 7 -11.82 49.38 5.79
N ILE A 8 -11.93 49.32 4.46
CA ILE A 8 -12.25 48.08 3.76
C ILE A 8 -11.03 47.17 3.94
N VAL A 9 -11.10 46.25 4.89
CA VAL A 9 -10.17 45.11 4.94
C VAL A 9 -10.51 44.28 3.71
N SER A 10 -9.72 44.43 2.64
CA SER A 10 -9.75 43.51 1.52
C SER A 10 -9.43 42.13 2.08
N ALA A 11 -10.43 41.25 2.16
CA ALA A 11 -10.19 39.84 2.39
C ALA A 11 -9.32 39.37 1.22
N SER A 12 -8.03 39.18 1.48
CA SER A 12 -7.14 38.45 0.58
C SER A 12 -7.87 37.14 0.24
N THR A 13 -8.35 37.01 -0.99
CA THR A 13 -8.82 35.72 -1.50
C THR A 13 -7.61 34.80 -1.43
N ALA A 14 -7.53 33.98 -0.38
CA ALA A 14 -6.41 33.10 -0.15
C ALA A 14 -6.16 32.31 -1.44
N ARG A 15 -4.99 32.51 -2.03
CA ARG A 15 -4.63 31.89 -3.30
C ARG A 15 -4.61 30.37 -3.09
N ARG A 16 -5.31 29.62 -3.95
CA ARG A 16 -5.32 28.16 -3.87
C ARG A 16 -3.87 27.63 -3.97
N PRO A 17 -3.50 26.64 -3.14
CA PRO A 17 -2.14 26.11 -3.13
C PRO A 17 -1.85 25.27 -4.38
N ASN A 18 -0.57 25.10 -4.67
CA ASN A 18 -0.05 24.16 -5.63
C ASN A 18 0.31 22.83 -4.97
N PHE A 19 0.49 21.79 -5.78
CA PHE A 19 0.87 20.46 -5.31
C PHE A 19 1.97 19.88 -6.19
N ILE A 20 2.99 19.31 -5.55
CA ILE A 20 3.93 18.38 -6.17
C ILE A 20 3.81 17.04 -5.45
N VAL A 21 3.62 15.95 -6.20
CA VAL A 21 3.55 14.59 -5.68
C VAL A 21 4.63 13.76 -6.34
N VAL A 22 5.63 13.34 -5.57
CA VAL A 22 6.63 12.36 -6.00
C VAL A 22 6.14 10.97 -5.59
N LEU A 23 5.95 10.10 -6.58
CA LEU A 23 5.46 8.73 -6.39
C LEU A 23 6.45 7.73 -6.98
N LEU A 24 7.21 7.06 -6.11
CA LEU A 24 8.18 6.05 -6.54
C LEU A 24 7.53 4.68 -6.75
N ASP A 25 8.34 3.75 -7.25
CA ASP A 25 7.94 2.38 -7.58
C ASP A 25 8.79 1.40 -6.78
N ASP A 26 8.17 0.56 -5.96
CA ASP A 26 8.85 -0.39 -5.06
C ASP A 26 9.83 0.24 -4.04
N LEU A 27 9.60 1.45 -3.52
CA LEU A 27 10.42 1.99 -2.43
C LEU A 27 9.95 1.48 -1.06
N ASP A 28 10.76 0.67 -0.40
CA ASP A 28 10.50 0.17 0.95
C ASP A 28 10.81 1.21 2.05
N GLU A 29 10.04 1.14 3.14
CA GLU A 29 10.28 1.88 4.39
C GLU A 29 10.99 1.02 5.44
N THR A 30 10.71 -0.30 5.45
CA THR A 30 11.10 -1.21 6.54
C THR A 30 12.53 -1.73 6.42
N GLN A 31 13.13 -1.70 5.22
CA GLN A 31 14.49 -2.14 4.95
C GLN A 31 15.40 -0.97 4.52
N ASP A 32 15.01 0.25 4.91
CA ASP A 32 15.79 1.49 4.87
C ASP A 32 16.22 1.97 3.46
N SER A 33 15.56 1.49 2.39
CA SER A 33 15.82 2.06 1.05
C SER A 33 15.35 3.51 0.93
N SER A 34 14.31 3.90 1.66
CA SER A 34 13.89 5.29 1.79
C SER A 34 14.80 6.12 2.71
N GLY A 35 15.80 5.50 3.35
CA GLY A 35 16.57 6.02 4.48
C GLY A 35 17.48 7.21 4.17
N GLU A 36 18.02 7.82 5.23
CA GLU A 36 18.96 8.95 5.12
C GLU A 36 20.29 8.57 4.45
N LEU A 37 20.66 7.28 4.49
CA LEU A 37 21.84 6.78 3.80
C LEU A 37 21.72 6.99 2.28
N ALA A 38 20.56 6.67 1.71
CA ALA A 38 20.31 6.75 0.27
C ALA A 38 19.72 8.11 -0.17
N MET A 39 18.86 8.71 0.66
CA MET A 39 18.09 9.91 0.33
C MET A 39 18.25 11.07 1.33
N PRO A 40 19.49 11.54 1.61
CA PRO A 40 19.76 12.57 2.60
C PRO A 40 19.09 13.92 2.31
N ALA A 41 19.03 14.36 1.05
CA ALA A 41 18.40 15.63 0.70
C ALA A 41 16.88 15.58 0.91
N THR A 42 16.24 14.48 0.51
CA THR A 42 14.81 14.24 0.70
C THR A 42 14.44 14.25 2.17
N LYS A 43 15.22 13.59 3.04
CA LYS A 43 14.99 13.65 4.50
C LYS A 43 15.17 15.08 5.02
N ARG A 44 16.23 15.77 4.65
CA ARG A 44 16.46 17.17 5.07
C ARG A 44 15.36 18.14 4.61
N LEU A 45 14.86 17.96 3.39
CA LEU A 45 13.93 18.90 2.75
C LEU A 45 12.46 18.60 3.05
N LEU A 46 12.09 17.33 3.28
CA LEU A 46 10.70 16.92 3.51
C LEU A 46 10.45 16.43 4.93
N ARG A 47 11.29 15.52 5.48
CA ARG A 47 11.13 15.02 6.86
C ARG A 47 11.37 16.14 7.86
N ASP A 48 12.51 16.84 7.76
CA ASP A 48 12.92 17.81 8.79
C ASP A 48 12.15 19.13 8.72
N ARG A 49 11.63 19.48 7.53
CA ARG A 49 10.85 20.71 7.30
C ARG A 49 9.34 20.48 7.25
N GLY A 50 8.90 19.23 7.31
CA GLY A 50 7.50 18.86 7.12
C GLY A 50 7.01 17.86 8.16
N VAL A 51 6.04 17.06 7.74
CA VAL A 51 5.36 16.02 8.53
C VAL A 51 5.74 14.66 7.98
N THR A 52 6.09 13.72 8.87
CA THR A 52 6.27 12.30 8.52
C THR A 52 5.10 11.48 9.04
N PHE A 53 4.48 10.69 8.17
CA PHE A 53 3.42 9.75 8.55
C PHE A 53 4.03 8.39 8.83
N THR A 54 4.17 8.03 10.10
CA THR A 54 4.88 6.80 10.46
C THR A 54 4.06 5.54 10.23
N ASN A 55 2.73 5.66 10.08
CA ASN A 55 1.81 4.56 9.83
C ASN A 55 1.02 4.80 8.53
N HIS A 56 1.74 4.94 7.40
CA HIS A 56 1.15 5.06 6.07
C HIS A 56 1.26 3.75 5.29
N PHE A 57 0.15 3.34 4.68
CA PHE A 57 0.02 2.03 4.04
C PHE A 57 -0.63 2.12 2.67
N VAL A 58 -0.24 1.23 1.77
CA VAL A 58 -0.94 1.01 0.51
C VAL A 58 -2.18 0.15 0.76
N THR A 59 -3.14 0.18 -0.16
CA THR A 59 -4.35 -0.65 -0.10
C THR A 59 -4.13 -2.01 -0.76
N THR A 60 -3.33 -2.04 -1.81
CA THR A 60 -3.00 -3.22 -2.60
C THR A 60 -1.49 -3.17 -2.88
N PRO A 61 -0.67 -4.11 -2.41
CA PRO A 61 0.79 -4.04 -2.51
C PRO A 61 1.30 -4.46 -3.90
N ILE A 62 0.76 -3.83 -4.95
CA ILE A 62 1.18 -3.97 -6.34
C ILE A 62 0.85 -2.71 -7.14
N CYS A 63 1.73 -2.34 -8.08
CA CYS A 63 1.78 -1.00 -8.68
C CYS A 63 0.46 -0.48 -9.27
N CYS A 64 -0.12 -1.10 -10.31
CA CYS A 64 -1.25 -0.50 -11.04
C CYS A 64 -2.51 -0.29 -10.17
N PRO A 65 -3.00 -1.29 -9.40
CA PRO A 65 -4.12 -1.11 -8.47
C PRO A 65 -3.86 -0.05 -7.39
N SER A 66 -2.64 0.00 -6.85
CA SER A 66 -2.29 1.00 -5.83
C SER A 66 -2.30 2.43 -6.39
N ARG A 67 -1.72 2.62 -7.59
CA ARG A 67 -1.70 3.93 -8.29
C ARG A 67 -3.11 4.41 -8.62
N VAL A 68 -4.00 3.51 -9.06
CA VAL A 68 -5.42 3.81 -9.28
C VAL A 68 -6.09 4.19 -7.95
N SER A 69 -5.85 3.42 -6.88
CA SER A 69 -6.44 3.67 -5.56
C SER A 69 -6.05 5.05 -5.01
N LEU A 70 -4.78 5.44 -5.18
CA LEU A 70 -4.24 6.75 -4.80
C LEU A 70 -4.97 7.90 -5.51
N LEU A 71 -5.19 7.79 -6.83
CA LEU A 71 -5.79 8.87 -7.63
C LEU A 71 -7.33 8.89 -7.55
N ARG A 72 -7.96 7.75 -7.32
CA ARG A 72 -9.42 7.64 -7.15
C ARG A 72 -9.87 7.92 -5.73
N GLY A 73 -8.99 7.75 -4.74
CA GLY A 73 -9.41 7.72 -3.32
C GLY A 73 -10.33 6.53 -3.02
N GLN A 74 -10.19 5.43 -3.76
CA GLN A 74 -11.04 4.23 -3.67
C GLN A 74 -10.22 2.97 -3.47
N LEU A 75 -10.78 2.00 -2.75
CA LEU A 75 -10.22 0.67 -2.59
C LEU A 75 -10.32 -0.14 -3.91
N SER A 76 -9.42 -1.11 -4.09
CA SER A 76 -9.38 -1.91 -5.31
C SER A 76 -10.68 -2.68 -5.54
N HIS A 77 -11.34 -3.15 -4.48
CA HIS A 77 -12.64 -3.81 -4.60
C HIS A 77 -13.79 -2.89 -5.05
N ASN A 78 -13.62 -1.57 -4.98
CA ASN A 78 -14.59 -0.58 -5.48
C ASN A 78 -14.28 -0.10 -6.90
N THR A 79 -13.07 -0.39 -7.40
CA THR A 79 -12.67 -0.08 -8.78
C THR A 79 -12.68 -1.30 -9.69
N ASN A 80 -12.65 -2.52 -9.13
CA ASN A 80 -12.49 -3.79 -9.84
C ASN A 80 -11.25 -3.80 -10.77
N PHE A 81 -10.21 -3.08 -10.34
CA PHE A 81 -8.92 -2.99 -11.01
C PHE A 81 -7.87 -3.62 -10.08
N THR A 82 -7.59 -4.90 -10.28
CA THR A 82 -6.97 -5.77 -9.26
C THR A 82 -5.60 -6.33 -9.66
N ASP A 83 -5.14 -6.09 -10.89
CA ASP A 83 -3.91 -6.67 -11.42
C ASP A 83 -3.08 -5.60 -12.18
N VAL A 84 -1.86 -5.96 -12.57
CA VAL A 84 -0.96 -5.15 -13.40
C VAL A 84 -1.19 -5.36 -14.90
N LEU A 85 -1.67 -6.54 -15.31
CA LEU A 85 -1.88 -6.91 -16.71
C LEU A 85 -3.33 -7.36 -16.99
N GLY A 86 -3.71 -7.37 -18.26
CA GLY A 86 -5.02 -7.84 -18.69
C GLY A 86 -5.24 -9.33 -18.38
N PRO A 87 -6.50 -9.78 -18.15
CA PRO A 87 -7.74 -9.01 -18.31
C PRO A 87 -8.21 -8.31 -17.01
N HIS A 88 -7.45 -8.36 -15.92
CA HIS A 88 -7.86 -7.84 -14.60
C HIS A 88 -7.16 -6.52 -14.24
N GLY A 89 -6.18 -6.12 -15.04
CA GLY A 89 -5.39 -4.90 -14.92
C GLY A 89 -4.91 -4.37 -16.26
N GLY A 90 -3.89 -3.51 -16.21
CA GLY A 90 -3.29 -2.88 -17.39
C GLY A 90 -4.10 -1.70 -17.95
N TYR A 91 -3.47 -0.90 -18.81
CA TYR A 91 -4.09 0.28 -19.40
C TYR A 91 -5.37 -0.02 -20.19
N ALA A 92 -5.43 -1.16 -20.88
CA ALA A 92 -6.65 -1.55 -21.59
C ALA A 92 -7.87 -1.68 -20.65
N LYS A 93 -7.70 -2.35 -19.50
CA LYS A 93 -8.75 -2.48 -18.46
C LYS A 93 -9.07 -1.14 -17.83
N PHE A 94 -8.06 -0.32 -17.53
CA PHE A 94 -8.22 1.01 -16.97
C PHE A 94 -9.17 1.86 -17.83
N ARG A 95 -8.97 1.80 -19.16
CA ARG A 95 -9.82 2.47 -20.15
C ARG A 95 -11.20 1.85 -20.29
N ALA A 96 -11.29 0.52 -20.30
CA ALA A 96 -12.58 -0.16 -20.38
C ALA A 96 -13.50 0.12 -19.17
N LEU A 97 -12.93 0.49 -18.03
CA LEU A 97 -13.65 0.84 -16.81
C LEU A 97 -13.87 2.36 -16.62
N ASP A 98 -13.42 3.20 -17.56
CA ASP A 98 -13.50 4.67 -17.48
C ASP A 98 -12.98 5.23 -16.13
N LEU A 99 -11.87 4.67 -15.61
CA LEU A 99 -11.38 5.01 -14.27
C LEU A 99 -10.86 6.47 -14.18
N ASP A 100 -10.46 7.07 -15.30
CA ASP A 100 -10.05 8.48 -15.42
C ASP A 100 -11.20 9.49 -15.46
N ARG A 101 -12.46 9.04 -15.43
CA ARG A 101 -13.61 9.95 -15.49
C ARG A 101 -13.82 10.74 -14.19
N GLU A 102 -13.70 10.08 -13.05
CA GLU A 102 -13.96 10.63 -11.72
C GLU A 102 -12.79 10.32 -10.78
N TRP A 103 -11.69 11.03 -10.97
CA TRP A 103 -10.44 10.87 -10.23
C TRP A 103 -9.76 12.23 -10.03
N LEU A 104 -8.73 12.26 -9.17
CA LEU A 104 -8.08 13.48 -8.71
C LEU A 104 -7.71 14.47 -9.82
N PRO A 105 -7.03 14.08 -10.92
CA PRO A 105 -6.68 15.01 -11.99
C PRO A 105 -7.90 15.67 -12.63
N THR A 106 -8.95 14.90 -12.94
CA THR A 106 -10.19 15.45 -13.52
C THR A 106 -10.91 16.40 -12.56
N TRP A 107 -10.93 16.11 -11.26
CA TRP A 107 -11.51 17.03 -10.25
C TRP A 107 -10.74 18.34 -10.15
N LEU A 108 -9.41 18.28 -10.15
CA LEU A 108 -8.55 19.47 -10.10
C LEU A 108 -8.67 20.31 -11.38
N GLN A 109 -8.75 19.68 -12.55
CA GLN A 109 -9.02 20.41 -13.80
C GLN A 109 -10.35 21.15 -13.77
N LYS A 110 -11.43 20.48 -13.33
CA LYS A 110 -12.75 21.13 -13.14
C LYS A 110 -12.66 22.32 -12.17
N ALA A 111 -11.74 22.26 -11.20
CA ALA A 111 -11.45 23.35 -10.28
C ALA A 111 -10.48 24.42 -10.84
N GLY A 112 -10.02 24.31 -12.09
CA GLY A 112 -9.17 25.31 -12.73
C GLY A 112 -7.66 25.12 -12.53
N TYR A 113 -7.21 23.99 -11.99
CA TYR A 113 -5.78 23.67 -11.89
C TYR A 113 -5.16 23.35 -13.26
N ASN A 114 -3.87 23.62 -13.40
CA ASN A 114 -3.02 22.96 -14.39
C ASN A 114 -2.54 21.63 -13.81
N THR A 115 -2.92 20.54 -14.44
CA THR A 115 -2.58 19.17 -14.01
C THR A 115 -1.46 18.62 -14.89
N LEU A 116 -0.34 18.22 -14.31
CA LEU A 116 0.90 17.91 -15.02
C LEU A 116 1.42 16.54 -14.56
N TYR A 117 1.86 15.69 -15.48
CA TYR A 117 2.33 14.34 -15.18
C TYR A 117 3.61 14.00 -15.94
N THR A 118 4.59 13.40 -15.26
CA THR A 118 5.69 12.71 -15.93
C THR A 118 6.21 11.48 -15.18
N GLY A 119 6.70 10.49 -15.92
CA GLY A 119 7.24 9.22 -15.40
C GLY A 119 6.34 8.01 -15.69
N LYS A 120 6.48 6.94 -14.89
CA LYS A 120 5.70 5.70 -14.98
C LYS A 120 4.25 5.99 -14.64
N PHE A 121 3.33 5.72 -15.57
CA PHE A 121 1.89 5.79 -15.29
C PHE A 121 1.36 4.46 -14.73
N ILE A 122 0.98 3.53 -15.59
CA ILE A 122 0.63 2.14 -15.24
C ILE A 122 1.18 1.20 -16.32
N VAL A 123 1.30 -0.09 -15.97
CA VAL A 123 1.67 -1.15 -16.91
C VAL A 123 0.64 -1.23 -18.06
N ASP A 124 1.10 -1.61 -19.24
CA ASP A 124 0.31 -1.71 -20.49
C ASP A 124 -0.05 -0.34 -21.13
N TYR A 125 0.46 0.79 -20.62
CA TYR A 125 0.54 2.04 -21.39
C TYR A 125 1.74 1.97 -22.34
N THR A 126 1.50 1.78 -23.63
CA THR A 126 2.50 1.33 -24.61
C THR A 126 2.66 2.30 -25.77
N ILE A 127 3.72 2.12 -26.56
CA ILE A 127 3.90 2.82 -27.85
C ILE A 127 2.72 2.63 -28.83
N ARG A 128 1.81 1.68 -28.60
CA ARG A 128 0.71 1.33 -29.51
C ARG A 128 -0.65 1.88 -29.09
N ASN A 129 -0.79 2.29 -27.83
CA ASN A 129 -2.04 2.80 -27.27
C ASN A 129 -1.87 4.14 -26.53
N CYS A 130 -0.67 4.73 -26.58
CA CYS A 130 -0.38 6.02 -25.97
C CYS A 130 -1.12 7.18 -26.64
N ASP A 131 -1.59 7.02 -27.88
CA ASP A 131 -2.36 8.01 -28.64
C ASP A 131 -3.72 8.36 -28.02
N HIS A 132 -4.12 7.62 -26.99
CA HIS A 132 -5.23 7.96 -26.13
C HIS A 132 -4.72 8.11 -24.69
N PRO A 133 -4.19 9.28 -24.26
CA PRO A 133 -3.77 9.49 -22.88
C PRO A 133 -4.98 9.53 -21.91
N PRO A 134 -4.78 9.30 -20.61
CA PRO A 134 -5.85 9.41 -19.63
C PRO A 134 -6.35 10.86 -19.51
N SER A 135 -7.64 11.00 -19.21
CA SER A 135 -8.32 12.28 -19.03
C SER A 135 -7.87 13.01 -17.77
N GLY A 136 -8.07 14.33 -17.72
CA GLY A 136 -7.78 15.11 -16.51
C GLY A 136 -6.34 15.58 -16.37
N TRP A 137 -5.51 15.44 -17.41
CA TRP A 137 -4.17 16.03 -17.49
C TRP A 137 -4.09 17.15 -18.52
N THR A 138 -3.44 18.25 -18.16
CA THR A 138 -3.17 19.40 -19.04
C THR A 138 -1.91 19.11 -19.85
N VAL A 139 -0.92 18.53 -19.19
CA VAL A 139 0.26 17.93 -19.81
C VAL A 139 0.45 16.54 -19.24
N PHE A 140 0.51 15.54 -20.11
CA PHE A 140 0.75 14.15 -19.77
C PHE A 140 1.94 13.63 -20.58
N ASP A 141 3.12 13.57 -19.97
CA ASP A 141 4.37 13.15 -20.60
C ASP A 141 4.90 11.90 -19.91
N ALA A 142 4.30 10.76 -20.23
CA ALA A 142 4.50 9.51 -19.50
C ALA A 142 5.43 8.53 -20.23
N LEU A 143 6.14 7.72 -19.44
CA LEU A 143 6.88 6.56 -19.93
C LEU A 143 5.94 5.59 -20.64
N VAL A 144 6.41 4.99 -21.74
CA VAL A 144 5.65 4.00 -22.53
C VAL A 144 6.37 2.66 -22.60
N HIS A 145 5.62 1.57 -22.57
CA HIS A 145 6.18 0.24 -22.78
C HIS A 145 6.65 0.00 -24.22
N PRO A 146 7.74 -0.77 -24.40
CA PRO A 146 8.45 -1.57 -23.40
C PRO A 146 9.47 -0.81 -22.51
N PHE A 147 9.71 0.47 -22.78
CA PHE A 147 10.78 1.26 -22.15
C PHE A 147 10.52 1.74 -20.71
N THR A 148 9.37 1.42 -20.10
CA THR A 148 8.98 1.96 -18.78
C THR A 148 9.91 1.53 -17.65
N PHE A 149 10.44 0.31 -17.71
CA PHE A 149 11.34 -0.25 -16.70
C PHE A 149 12.80 -0.27 -17.17
N GLU A 150 13.09 0.33 -18.33
CA GLU A 150 14.45 0.50 -18.81
C GLU A 150 15.05 1.75 -18.19
N TYR A 151 16.14 1.56 -17.44
CA TYR A 151 16.84 2.65 -16.76
C TYR A 151 17.65 3.52 -17.71
N TYR A 152 18.00 3.03 -18.90
CA TYR A 152 18.69 3.76 -19.94
C TYR A 152 17.89 3.70 -21.24
N SER A 153 17.92 4.78 -22.02
CA SER A 153 17.16 4.89 -23.27
C SER A 153 15.63 4.86 -23.07
N PRO A 154 15.05 5.58 -22.08
CA PRO A 154 13.62 5.57 -21.86
C PRO A 154 12.88 6.17 -23.06
N ALA A 155 11.62 5.79 -23.24
CA ALA A 155 10.73 6.39 -24.21
C ALA A 155 9.50 7.02 -23.54
N PHE A 156 9.11 8.20 -24.02
CA PHE A 156 7.98 8.96 -23.49
C PHE A 156 7.01 9.36 -24.60
N SER A 157 5.72 9.42 -24.28
CA SER A 157 4.69 10.02 -25.13
C SER A 157 4.12 11.26 -24.45
N LEU A 158 4.23 12.41 -25.13
CA LEU A 158 3.68 13.70 -24.70
C LEU A 158 2.27 13.88 -25.28
N ASN A 159 1.25 13.94 -24.42
CA ASN A 159 -0.16 14.15 -24.77
C ASN A 159 -0.67 13.20 -25.86
N GLY A 160 -0.19 11.96 -25.86
CA GLY A 160 -0.49 10.95 -26.87
C GLY A 160 0.16 11.18 -28.24
N GLY A 161 1.16 12.06 -28.31
CA GLY A 161 2.02 12.17 -29.47
C GLY A 161 2.90 10.94 -29.67
N GLN A 162 3.57 10.89 -30.83
CA GLN A 162 4.52 9.82 -31.16
C GLN A 162 5.59 9.66 -30.06
N PRO A 163 5.86 8.42 -29.60
CA PRO A 163 6.89 8.18 -28.61
C PRO A 163 8.27 8.70 -29.02
N ARG A 164 8.92 9.42 -28.10
CA ARG A 164 10.31 9.87 -28.24
C ARG A 164 11.21 9.04 -27.34
N ILE A 165 12.20 8.39 -27.95
CA ILE A 165 13.27 7.68 -27.25
C ILE A 165 14.37 8.67 -26.87
N TYR A 166 15.01 8.48 -25.73
CA TYR A 166 16.12 9.29 -25.22
C TYR A 166 17.41 8.44 -25.10
N PRO A 167 18.09 8.14 -26.22
CA PRO A 167 19.19 7.17 -26.25
C PRO A 167 20.30 7.48 -25.23
N ALA A 168 20.74 6.45 -24.51
CA ALA A 168 21.80 6.50 -23.49
C ALA A 168 21.54 7.46 -22.31
N GLN A 169 20.37 8.10 -22.23
CA GLN A 169 20.00 8.94 -21.09
C GLN A 169 19.38 8.09 -19.98
N TYR A 170 19.64 8.48 -18.74
CA TYR A 170 19.13 7.79 -17.56
C TYR A 170 17.67 8.18 -17.27
N SER A 171 16.80 7.20 -17.02
CA SER A 171 15.35 7.39 -16.89
C SER A 171 14.97 8.43 -15.85
N THR A 172 15.53 8.35 -14.64
CA THR A 172 15.27 9.32 -13.57
C THR A 172 15.70 10.74 -13.95
N ASP A 173 16.79 10.90 -14.71
CA ASP A 173 17.29 12.21 -15.14
C ASP A 173 16.36 12.84 -16.19
N VAL A 174 15.82 12.02 -17.10
CA VAL A 174 14.82 12.46 -18.09
C VAL A 174 13.51 12.87 -17.39
N VAL A 175 13.06 12.08 -16.40
CA VAL A 175 11.89 12.43 -15.57
C VAL A 175 12.13 13.75 -14.82
N ALA A 176 13.30 13.93 -14.20
CA ALA A 176 13.66 15.15 -13.48
C ALA A 176 13.65 16.38 -14.40
N ALA A 177 14.26 16.28 -15.58
CA ALA A 177 14.31 17.37 -16.55
C ALA A 177 12.90 17.77 -17.02
N LYS A 178 12.03 16.79 -17.32
CA LYS A 178 10.62 17.03 -17.69
C LYS A 178 9.84 17.70 -16.56
N ALA A 179 10.00 17.21 -15.32
CA ALA A 179 9.32 17.77 -14.16
C ALA A 179 9.72 19.23 -13.88
N LEU A 180 11.02 19.55 -13.97
CA LEU A 180 11.52 20.93 -13.84
C LEU A 180 10.98 21.84 -14.94
N ALA A 181 10.92 21.37 -16.19
CA ALA A 181 10.34 22.12 -17.29
C ALA A 181 8.84 22.38 -17.08
N MET A 182 8.09 21.38 -16.62
CA MET A 182 6.67 21.52 -16.27
C MET A 182 6.46 22.52 -15.12
N LEU A 183 7.31 22.47 -14.09
CA LEU A 183 7.25 23.41 -12.96
C LEU A 183 7.50 24.86 -13.41
N ARG A 184 8.55 25.10 -14.22
CA ARG A 184 8.85 26.43 -14.78
C ARG A 184 7.71 26.95 -15.65
N SER A 185 7.12 26.08 -16.48
CA SER A 185 5.98 26.43 -17.32
C SER A 185 4.75 26.78 -16.49
N ALA A 186 4.47 26.01 -15.43
CA ALA A 186 3.36 26.29 -14.53
C ALA A 186 3.53 27.63 -13.79
N ALA A 187 4.75 27.91 -13.32
CA ALA A 187 5.08 29.14 -12.59
C ALA A 187 4.95 30.40 -13.45
N THR A 188 5.26 30.30 -14.74
CA THR A 188 5.21 31.42 -15.70
C THR A 188 3.87 31.54 -16.43
N ASN A 189 2.88 30.74 -16.07
CA ASN A 189 1.56 30.77 -16.71
C ASN A 189 0.88 32.15 -16.52
N PRO A 190 0.59 32.90 -17.61
CA PRO A 190 0.00 34.24 -17.53
C PRO A 190 -1.37 34.30 -16.86
N ALA A 191 -2.14 33.21 -16.91
CA ALA A 191 -3.43 33.10 -16.23
C ALA A 191 -3.32 32.89 -14.72
N GLY A 192 -2.10 32.66 -14.20
CA GLY A 192 -1.82 32.51 -12.77
C GLY A 192 -2.48 31.30 -12.10
N ARG A 193 -2.90 30.30 -12.90
CA ARG A 193 -3.59 29.08 -12.46
C ARG A 193 -2.72 28.28 -11.48
N PRO A 194 -3.28 27.72 -10.39
CA PRO A 194 -2.53 26.82 -9.52
C PRO A 194 -2.22 25.51 -10.26
N PHE A 195 -1.23 24.76 -9.80
CA PHE A 195 -0.83 23.50 -10.45
C PHE A 195 -0.83 22.29 -9.52
N TYR A 196 -1.01 21.13 -10.13
CA TYR A 196 -0.76 19.81 -9.55
C TYR A 196 0.21 19.09 -10.47
N LEU A 197 1.42 18.81 -9.99
CA LEU A 197 2.47 18.11 -10.72
C LEU A 197 2.73 16.76 -10.05
N GLN A 198 2.56 15.68 -10.79
CA GLN A 198 2.91 14.33 -10.34
C GLN A 198 4.14 13.81 -11.09
N VAL A 199 5.15 13.41 -10.33
CA VAL A 199 6.47 12.98 -10.81
C VAL A 199 6.69 11.55 -10.34
N ALA A 200 6.78 10.61 -11.28
CA ALA A 200 6.76 9.18 -10.97
C ALA A 200 7.91 8.41 -11.61
N PRO A 201 9.18 8.60 -11.18
CA PRO A 201 10.27 7.79 -11.72
C PRO A 201 10.06 6.30 -11.35
N PRO A 202 10.44 5.36 -12.23
CA PRO A 202 10.29 3.92 -11.98
C PRO A 202 11.31 3.36 -10.97
N ALA A 203 12.28 4.14 -10.51
CA ALA A 203 13.25 3.68 -9.52
C ALA A 203 12.60 3.58 -8.11
N PRO A 204 13.02 2.63 -7.25
CA PRO A 204 14.08 1.62 -7.43
C PRO A 204 13.58 0.24 -7.95
N HIS A 205 12.44 0.17 -8.62
CA HIS A 205 11.90 -1.08 -9.19
C HIS A 205 12.96 -1.84 -9.99
N HIS A 206 12.88 -3.18 -10.00
CA HIS A 206 13.73 -4.01 -10.86
C HIS A 206 13.65 -3.57 -12.33
N SER A 207 14.76 -3.70 -13.05
CA SER A 207 14.72 -3.50 -14.50
C SER A 207 13.94 -4.67 -15.11
N MET A 208 13.03 -4.36 -16.05
CA MET A 208 12.22 -5.37 -16.71
C MET A 208 12.26 -5.22 -18.22
N HIS A 209 12.34 -6.36 -18.91
CA HIS A 209 12.08 -6.45 -20.35
C HIS A 209 10.82 -7.26 -20.59
N TYR A 210 9.89 -6.70 -21.35
CA TYR A 210 8.64 -7.36 -21.74
C TYR A 210 8.68 -7.71 -23.22
N ASP A 211 8.45 -8.98 -23.52
CA ASP A 211 8.24 -9.44 -24.88
C ASP A 211 6.75 -9.38 -25.20
N PHE A 212 6.43 -8.74 -26.33
CA PHE A 212 5.08 -8.72 -26.89
C PHE A 212 5.11 -9.24 -28.32
N THR A 213 4.02 -9.86 -28.76
CA THR A 213 3.84 -10.21 -30.17
C THR A 213 3.66 -8.96 -31.04
N ASP A 214 3.73 -9.12 -32.36
CA ASP A 214 3.35 -8.08 -33.33
C ASP A 214 1.89 -7.61 -33.17
N SER A 215 1.01 -8.43 -32.57
CA SER A 215 -0.37 -8.05 -32.23
C SER A 215 -0.51 -7.34 -30.88
N GLY A 216 0.56 -7.20 -30.11
CA GLY A 216 0.58 -6.50 -28.81
C GLY A 216 0.19 -7.40 -27.64
N THR A 217 0.16 -8.71 -27.86
CA THR A 217 -0.13 -9.70 -26.81
C THR A 217 1.14 -9.96 -26.01
N PHE A 218 1.05 -9.90 -24.67
CA PHE A 218 2.15 -10.26 -23.78
C PHE A 218 2.62 -11.70 -24.04
N VAL A 219 3.93 -11.91 -24.11
CA VAL A 219 4.58 -13.21 -24.32
C VAL A 219 5.34 -13.63 -23.07
N SER A 220 6.29 -12.80 -22.63
CA SER A 220 7.17 -13.09 -21.49
C SER A 220 7.64 -11.80 -20.82
N ARG A 221 8.02 -11.91 -19.54
CA ARG A 221 8.68 -10.85 -18.77
C ARG A 221 9.99 -11.38 -18.22
N HIS A 222 11.04 -10.58 -18.31
CA HIS A 222 12.36 -10.88 -17.79
C HIS A 222 12.75 -9.86 -16.73
N TRP A 223 13.18 -10.34 -15.57
CA TRP A 223 13.59 -9.53 -14.43
C TRP A 223 15.10 -9.39 -14.38
N TYR A 224 15.56 -8.16 -14.15
CA TYR A 224 16.96 -7.83 -13.96
C TYR A 224 17.11 -6.95 -12.71
N PRO A 225 18.27 -7.00 -12.04
CA PRO A 225 18.57 -6.05 -10.98
C PRO A 225 18.34 -4.60 -11.42
N PRO A 226 17.93 -3.70 -10.52
CA PRO A 226 17.85 -2.28 -10.83
C PRO A 226 19.23 -1.73 -11.20
N VAL A 227 19.24 -0.75 -12.10
CA VAL A 227 20.49 -0.22 -12.67
C VAL A 227 20.66 1.23 -12.21
N PRO A 228 21.66 1.55 -11.37
CA PRO A 228 21.85 2.91 -10.91
C PRO A 228 22.42 3.80 -12.02
N ALA A 229 22.26 5.11 -11.84
CA ALA A 229 22.92 6.08 -12.69
C ALA A 229 24.44 5.86 -12.59
N ALA A 230 25.14 5.94 -13.73
CA ALA A 230 26.58 5.68 -13.83
C ALA A 230 27.41 6.46 -12.79
N ARG A 231 26.99 7.69 -12.45
CA ARG A 231 27.64 8.54 -11.43
C ARG A 231 27.58 7.98 -10.00
N HIS A 232 26.61 7.12 -9.68
CA HIS A 232 26.41 6.53 -8.35
C HIS A 232 26.82 5.05 -8.28
N TRP A 233 27.39 4.48 -9.35
CA TRP A 233 27.70 3.05 -9.44
C TRP A 233 28.57 2.54 -8.28
N GLU A 234 29.59 3.32 -7.91
CA GLU A 234 30.58 2.94 -6.88
C GLU A 234 30.16 3.36 -5.46
N GLU A 235 29.06 4.11 -5.31
CA GLU A 235 28.60 4.56 -4.01
C GLU A 235 28.02 3.41 -3.18
N LEU A 236 27.95 3.60 -1.86
CA LEU A 236 27.24 2.70 -0.94
C LEU A 236 27.68 1.22 -1.02
N SER A 237 28.90 0.95 -1.49
CA SER A 237 29.46 -0.42 -1.59
C SER A 237 29.57 -1.13 -0.24
N GLY A 238 29.68 -0.36 0.86
CA GLY A 238 29.65 -0.88 2.22
C GLY A 238 28.25 -0.99 2.85
N ALA A 239 27.18 -0.62 2.15
CA ALA A 239 25.83 -0.78 2.66
C ALA A 239 25.50 -2.28 2.81
N ALA A 240 24.70 -2.60 3.81
CA ALA A 240 24.28 -3.96 4.11
C ALA A 240 22.75 -4.03 4.09
N LEU A 241 22.21 -5.08 3.50
CA LEU A 241 20.79 -5.40 3.56
C LEU A 241 20.39 -5.59 5.03
N PRO A 242 19.41 -4.83 5.56
CA PRO A 242 18.94 -5.04 6.92
C PRO A 242 18.46 -6.48 7.14
N ARG A 243 18.90 -7.07 8.26
CA ARG A 243 18.56 -8.44 8.65
C ARG A 243 17.76 -8.44 9.95
N PRO A 244 16.48 -8.01 9.93
CA PRO A 244 15.62 -8.07 11.12
C PRO A 244 15.42 -9.52 11.59
N PRO A 245 14.81 -9.75 12.76
CA PRO A 245 14.49 -11.10 13.23
C PRO A 245 13.67 -11.95 12.24
N SER A 246 12.87 -11.34 11.36
CA SER A 246 12.16 -12.02 10.26
C SER A 246 13.05 -12.39 9.07
N PHE A 247 14.30 -11.91 8.99
CA PHE A 247 15.22 -12.21 7.89
C PHE A 247 15.58 -13.70 7.86
N ASN A 248 15.31 -14.35 6.72
CA ASN A 248 15.48 -15.78 6.51
C ASN A 248 14.91 -16.62 7.69
N ASP A 249 13.73 -16.24 8.17
CA ASP A 249 13.18 -16.72 9.44
C ASP A 249 13.12 -18.25 9.49
N PRO A 250 13.81 -18.92 10.43
CA PRO A 250 13.73 -20.38 10.52
C PRO A 250 12.38 -20.86 11.08
N TRP A 251 11.57 -20.00 11.67
CA TRP A 251 10.29 -20.34 12.32
C TRP A 251 9.07 -20.04 11.45
N VAL A 252 8.90 -20.79 10.37
CA VAL A 252 7.75 -20.63 9.45
C VAL A 252 6.58 -21.58 9.73
N SER A 253 6.64 -22.45 10.75
CA SER A 253 5.60 -23.47 10.98
C SER A 253 4.18 -22.90 11.18
N GLY A 254 4.08 -21.68 11.73
CA GLY A 254 2.82 -20.95 11.90
C GLY A 254 2.44 -20.03 10.73
N LYS A 255 3.17 -20.08 9.62
CA LYS A 255 2.92 -19.26 8.42
C LYS A 255 2.04 -20.01 7.42
N PRO A 256 1.38 -19.36 6.45
CA PRO A 256 0.57 -20.03 5.42
C PRO A 256 1.36 -21.07 4.60
N ALA A 257 0.65 -21.99 3.95
CA ALA A 257 1.23 -23.12 3.24
C ALA A 257 2.27 -22.72 2.18
N TRP A 258 2.01 -21.64 1.45
CA TRP A 258 2.90 -21.15 0.41
C TRP A 258 4.25 -20.70 0.97
N LEU A 259 4.24 -20.00 2.11
CA LEU A 259 5.46 -19.52 2.76
C LEU A 259 6.23 -20.66 3.43
N ARG A 260 5.50 -21.65 4.00
CA ARG A 260 6.12 -22.87 4.56
C ARG A 260 6.84 -23.70 3.50
N ALA A 261 6.41 -23.60 2.24
CA ALA A 261 7.00 -24.33 1.13
C ALA A 261 8.32 -23.70 0.62
N LEU A 262 8.66 -22.49 1.07
CA LEU A 262 9.94 -21.86 0.71
C LEU A 262 11.11 -22.49 1.48
N ASP A 263 12.15 -22.80 0.72
CA ASP A 263 13.42 -23.23 1.29
C ASP A 263 14.10 -22.07 2.03
N PRO A 264 14.84 -22.33 3.12
CA PRO A 264 15.70 -21.30 3.71
C PRO A 264 16.67 -20.73 2.68
N LEU A 265 16.85 -19.41 2.70
CA LEU A 265 17.81 -18.72 1.83
C LEU A 265 19.23 -19.22 2.12
N THR A 266 19.94 -19.63 1.07
CA THR A 266 21.35 -20.00 1.13
C THR A 266 22.24 -18.75 1.26
N ALA A 267 23.51 -18.94 1.60
CA ALA A 267 24.48 -17.84 1.64
C ALA A 267 24.61 -17.13 0.27
N ALA A 268 24.46 -17.86 -0.83
CA ALA A 268 24.49 -17.28 -2.17
C ALA A 268 23.26 -16.39 -2.42
N ASN A 269 22.06 -16.84 -2.00
CA ASN A 269 20.85 -16.03 -2.10
C ASN A 269 20.98 -14.74 -1.28
N VAL A 270 21.45 -14.85 -0.04
CA VAL A 270 21.65 -13.68 0.82
C VAL A 270 22.66 -12.70 0.21
N THR A 271 23.76 -13.20 -0.37
CA THR A 271 24.76 -12.34 -1.03
C THR A 271 24.16 -11.64 -2.25
N PHE A 272 23.34 -12.34 -3.02
CA PHE A 272 22.66 -11.77 -4.18
C PHE A 272 21.66 -10.67 -3.77
N LEU A 273 20.79 -10.94 -2.81
CA LEU A 273 19.84 -9.96 -2.27
C LEU A 273 20.56 -8.72 -1.70
N GLU A 274 21.71 -8.90 -1.06
CA GLU A 274 22.50 -7.78 -0.56
C GLU A 274 23.05 -6.88 -1.68
N GLU A 275 23.38 -7.44 -2.85
CA GLU A 275 23.76 -6.63 -4.00
C GLU A 275 22.54 -5.96 -4.67
N ILE A 276 21.39 -6.63 -4.76
CA ILE A 276 20.14 -6.00 -5.21
C ILE A 276 19.83 -4.78 -4.34
N HIS A 277 19.89 -4.95 -3.02
CA HIS A 277 19.68 -3.88 -2.06
C HIS A 277 20.62 -2.69 -2.30
N ARG A 278 21.93 -2.93 -2.48
CA ARG A 278 22.89 -1.86 -2.81
C ARG A 278 22.54 -1.15 -4.11
N LEU A 279 22.16 -1.87 -5.15
CA LEU A 279 21.76 -1.29 -6.43
C LEU A 279 20.50 -0.43 -6.28
N ARG A 280 19.52 -0.86 -5.48
CA ARG A 280 18.33 -0.07 -5.12
C ARG A 280 18.71 1.23 -4.42
N LEU A 281 19.56 1.18 -3.39
CA LEU A 281 20.06 2.37 -2.69
C LEU A 281 20.79 3.35 -3.63
N ARG A 282 21.59 2.83 -4.56
CA ARG A 282 22.29 3.65 -5.56
C ARG A 282 21.33 4.30 -6.57
N CYS A 283 20.24 3.63 -6.94
CA CYS A 283 19.18 4.24 -7.78
C CYS A 283 18.51 5.41 -7.04
N MET A 284 18.37 5.30 -5.72
CA MET A 284 17.81 6.36 -4.87
C MET A 284 18.63 7.62 -4.77
N ARG A 285 19.93 7.58 -5.07
CA ARG A 285 20.74 8.80 -5.21
C ARG A 285 20.25 9.72 -6.32
N ALA A 286 19.93 9.18 -7.49
CA ALA A 286 19.42 9.98 -8.60
C ALA A 286 18.02 10.56 -8.30
N VAL A 287 17.19 9.84 -7.53
CA VAL A 287 15.89 10.34 -7.07
C VAL A 287 16.06 11.43 -6.01
N ASP A 288 17.02 11.29 -5.10
CA ASP A 288 17.32 12.30 -4.09
C ASP A 288 17.77 13.63 -4.72
N GLU A 289 18.63 13.56 -5.75
CA GLU A 289 19.02 14.71 -6.57
C GLU A 289 17.81 15.35 -7.29
N MET A 290 16.90 14.53 -7.84
CA MET A 290 15.66 15.03 -8.46
C MET A 290 14.78 15.78 -7.46
N VAL A 291 14.58 15.23 -6.25
CA VAL A 291 13.81 15.89 -5.18
C VAL A 291 14.47 17.21 -4.79
N GLU A 292 15.79 17.22 -4.58
CA GLU A 292 16.55 18.43 -4.25
C GLU A 292 16.40 19.50 -5.34
N ALA A 293 16.48 19.11 -6.62
CA ALA A 293 16.32 20.02 -7.74
C ALA A 293 14.90 20.62 -7.80
N LEU A 294 13.85 19.81 -7.58
CA LEU A 294 12.46 20.29 -7.59
C LEU A 294 12.19 21.28 -6.45
N VAL A 295 12.68 20.98 -5.23
CA VAL A 295 12.53 21.89 -4.09
C VAL A 295 13.33 23.17 -4.30
N SER A 296 14.56 23.08 -4.83
CA SER A 296 15.39 24.25 -5.13
C SER A 296 14.77 25.14 -6.21
N GLU A 297 14.12 24.55 -7.21
CA GLU A 297 13.40 25.28 -8.26
C GLU A 297 12.13 25.95 -7.71
N LEU A 298 11.41 25.31 -6.78
CA LEU A 298 10.30 25.96 -6.06
C LEU A 298 10.76 27.19 -5.27
N ASP A 299 11.89 27.06 -4.57
CA ASP A 299 12.49 28.16 -3.80
C ASP A 299 12.90 29.31 -4.72
N SER A 300 13.55 29.01 -5.87
CA SER A 300 14.00 30.03 -6.83
C SER A 300 12.84 30.77 -7.52
N LEU A 301 11.72 30.08 -7.72
CA LEU A 301 10.48 30.64 -8.28
C LEU A 301 9.63 31.37 -7.22
N GLY A 302 10.00 31.31 -5.94
CA GLY A 302 9.24 31.92 -4.85
C GLY A 302 7.89 31.25 -4.59
N LEU A 303 7.78 29.94 -4.88
CA LEU A 303 6.53 29.19 -4.82
C LEU A 303 6.42 28.27 -3.59
N SER A 304 7.48 28.12 -2.81
CA SER A 304 7.55 27.21 -1.65
C SER A 304 6.47 27.48 -0.60
N ASP A 305 6.18 28.75 -0.29
CA ASP A 305 5.14 29.14 0.67
C ASP A 305 3.70 28.93 0.15
N SER A 306 3.55 28.46 -1.09
CA SER A 306 2.26 28.21 -1.73
C SER A 306 2.12 26.79 -2.26
N THR A 307 3.09 25.90 -1.99
CA THR A 307 3.15 24.57 -2.59
C THR A 307 3.25 23.50 -1.52
N PHE A 308 2.36 22.52 -1.58
CA PHE A 308 2.47 21.29 -0.82
C PHE A 308 3.28 20.26 -1.62
N PHE A 309 4.33 19.72 -1.03
CA PHE A 309 5.19 18.69 -1.59
C PHE A 309 4.95 17.38 -0.85
N LEU A 310 4.46 16.36 -1.55
CA LEU A 310 4.20 15.02 -1.04
C LEU A 310 5.21 14.04 -1.65
N PHE A 311 5.67 13.07 -0.85
CA PHE A 311 6.59 12.02 -1.28
C PHE A 311 6.12 10.67 -0.72
N THR A 312 5.92 9.69 -1.61
CA THR A 312 5.54 8.31 -1.24
C THR A 312 5.98 7.27 -2.29
N SER A 313 5.66 6.00 -2.05
CA SER A 313 5.86 4.86 -2.95
C SER A 313 4.52 4.21 -3.30
N ASP A 314 4.35 3.59 -4.47
CA ASP A 314 3.12 2.86 -4.82
C ASP A 314 2.96 1.51 -4.09
N ASN A 315 4.04 0.91 -3.60
CA ASN A 315 4.06 -0.22 -2.70
C ASN A 315 5.41 -0.31 -1.98
N GLY A 316 5.46 -1.12 -0.92
CA GLY A 316 6.71 -1.51 -0.29
C GLY A 316 7.46 -2.56 -1.12
N TYR A 317 8.50 -3.13 -0.53
CA TYR A 317 9.32 -4.15 -1.17
C TYR A 317 10.02 -4.98 -0.10
N HIS A 318 9.96 -6.30 -0.23
CA HIS A 318 10.66 -7.21 0.66
C HIS A 318 11.93 -7.77 0.03
N GLU A 319 12.97 -7.93 0.83
CA GLU A 319 14.24 -8.56 0.46
C GLU A 319 14.72 -9.47 1.60
N GLY A 320 14.52 -10.78 1.45
CA GLY A 320 15.08 -11.76 2.38
C GLY A 320 14.26 -12.02 3.65
N VAL A 321 13.26 -11.21 3.95
CA VAL A 321 12.36 -11.41 5.11
C VAL A 321 11.42 -12.59 4.90
N HIS A 322 11.09 -13.29 5.98
CA HIS A 322 10.27 -14.49 6.00
C HIS A 322 10.73 -15.62 5.04
N ARG A 323 12.02 -15.65 4.69
CA ARG A 323 12.64 -16.52 3.67
C ARG A 323 12.29 -16.19 2.21
N MET A 324 11.56 -15.11 1.98
CA MET A 324 11.24 -14.66 0.62
C MET A 324 12.50 -14.10 -0.04
N GLY A 325 12.56 -14.17 -1.36
CA GLY A 325 13.55 -13.44 -2.15
C GLY A 325 13.27 -11.94 -2.17
N SER A 326 13.45 -11.32 -3.34
CA SER A 326 13.01 -9.96 -3.59
C SER A 326 11.61 -9.95 -4.21
N GLY A 327 10.72 -9.07 -3.76
CA GLY A 327 9.41 -8.92 -4.38
C GLY A 327 8.43 -8.06 -3.59
N LYS A 328 7.15 -8.22 -3.92
CA LYS A 328 5.99 -7.55 -3.31
C LYS A 328 4.78 -8.49 -3.28
N THR A 329 3.56 -7.97 -3.14
CA THR A 329 2.25 -8.69 -3.15
C THR A 329 1.77 -9.34 -1.84
N THR A 330 2.56 -9.29 -0.77
CA THR A 330 2.24 -9.95 0.50
C THR A 330 1.54 -9.03 1.49
N ALA A 331 0.92 -9.61 2.52
CA ALA A 331 0.24 -8.86 3.59
C ALA A 331 1.20 -8.33 4.67
N PHE A 332 2.52 -8.56 4.53
CA PHE A 332 3.52 -8.15 5.51
C PHE A 332 3.78 -6.63 5.47
N GLU A 333 4.26 -6.07 6.58
CA GLU A 333 4.57 -4.63 6.70
C GLU A 333 5.56 -4.18 5.63
N GLU A 334 6.49 -5.04 5.21
CA GLU A 334 7.50 -4.75 4.18
C GLU A 334 6.89 -4.39 2.82
N ASP A 335 5.73 -4.96 2.48
CA ASP A 335 5.05 -4.71 1.21
C ASP A 335 3.95 -3.64 1.33
N LEU A 336 3.36 -3.52 2.53
CA LEU A 336 2.24 -2.62 2.77
C LEU A 336 2.65 -1.22 3.23
N ARG A 337 3.67 -1.11 4.08
CA ARG A 337 4.08 0.14 4.70
C ARG A 337 5.09 0.86 3.80
N VAL A 338 4.75 2.08 3.43
CA VAL A 338 5.56 2.90 2.51
C VAL A 338 5.99 4.21 3.18
N PRO A 339 7.11 4.81 2.75
CA PRO A 339 7.48 6.15 3.20
C PRO A 339 6.36 7.13 2.85
N MET A 340 6.01 8.03 3.77
CA MET A 340 5.10 9.12 3.47
C MET A 340 5.52 10.39 4.21
N MET A 341 5.93 11.39 3.43
CA MET A 341 6.39 12.68 3.93
C MET A 341 5.68 13.80 3.19
N MET A 342 5.40 14.89 3.91
CA MET A 342 4.74 16.06 3.34
C MET A 342 5.34 17.34 3.90
N ALA A 343 5.79 18.26 3.03
CA ALA A 343 6.21 19.60 3.39
C ALA A 343 5.33 20.65 2.69
N GLY A 344 5.20 21.84 3.25
CA GLY A 344 4.38 22.89 2.66
C GLY A 344 3.85 23.89 3.67
N PRO A 345 3.04 24.87 3.21
CA PRO A 345 2.58 25.97 4.04
C PRO A 345 1.76 25.48 5.24
N GLY A 346 2.12 25.97 6.42
CA GLY A 346 1.39 25.71 7.67
C GLY A 346 1.55 24.33 8.29
N LEU A 347 2.44 23.51 7.74
CA LEU A 347 2.79 22.23 8.33
C LEU A 347 3.84 22.41 9.42
N ALA A 348 3.65 21.71 10.54
CA ALA A 348 4.61 21.71 11.64
C ALA A 348 5.88 20.95 11.24
N ALA A 349 6.99 21.67 11.08
CA ALA A 349 8.28 21.12 10.70
C ALA A 349 8.79 20.06 11.69
N GLY A 350 9.31 18.96 11.18
CA GLY A 350 9.85 17.84 11.94
C GLY A 350 8.80 17.04 12.72
N SER A 351 7.52 17.29 12.49
CA SER A 351 6.45 16.60 13.22
C SER A 351 6.20 15.20 12.66
N LYS A 352 5.62 14.34 13.50
CA LYS A 352 5.27 12.97 13.14
C LYS A 352 3.80 12.72 13.41
N VAL A 353 3.14 12.03 12.50
CA VAL A 353 1.79 11.54 12.69
C VAL A 353 1.80 10.02 12.77
N GLY A 354 1.40 9.52 13.94
CA GLY A 354 1.37 8.09 14.24
C GLY A 354 0.05 7.38 13.92
N THR A 355 -1.00 8.13 13.57
CA THR A 355 -2.30 7.55 13.21
C THR A 355 -2.25 6.77 11.89
N THR A 356 -3.09 5.74 11.76
CA THR A 356 -3.17 4.91 10.55
C THR A 356 -3.72 5.68 9.35
N THR A 357 -2.94 5.73 8.27
CA THR A 357 -3.26 6.42 7.01
C THR A 357 -3.08 5.47 5.83
N GLN A 358 -3.78 5.72 4.71
CA GLN A 358 -3.74 4.87 3.52
C GLN A 358 -3.64 5.69 2.23
N HIS A 359 -3.19 5.09 1.13
CA HIS A 359 -3.14 5.75 -0.20
C HIS A 359 -4.45 6.41 -0.63
N ILE A 360 -5.59 5.80 -0.29
CA ILE A 360 -6.91 6.36 -0.58
C ILE A 360 -7.18 7.71 0.11
N ASP A 361 -6.35 8.11 1.08
CA ASP A 361 -6.43 9.40 1.78
C ASP A 361 -5.75 10.54 1.01
N ILE A 362 -4.90 10.23 0.01
CA ILE A 362 -4.12 11.25 -0.70
C ILE A 362 -5.04 12.15 -1.55
N ALA A 363 -5.93 11.56 -2.36
CA ALA A 363 -6.91 12.31 -3.14
C ALA A 363 -7.79 13.25 -2.28
N PRO A 364 -8.49 12.78 -1.23
CA PRO A 364 -9.26 13.68 -0.35
C PRO A 364 -8.39 14.72 0.34
N THR A 365 -7.13 14.43 0.66
CA THR A 365 -6.20 15.43 1.24
C THR A 365 -5.93 16.58 0.28
N VAL A 366 -5.57 16.27 -0.97
CA VAL A 366 -5.30 17.28 -1.99
C VAL A 366 -6.54 18.13 -2.26
N LEU A 367 -7.72 17.50 -2.37
CA LEU A 367 -8.99 18.21 -2.54
C LEU A 367 -9.29 19.15 -1.36
N ALA A 368 -9.13 18.66 -0.12
CA ALA A 368 -9.38 19.44 1.08
C ALA A 368 -8.43 20.65 1.19
N LEU A 369 -7.14 20.45 0.89
CA LEU A 369 -6.14 21.53 0.87
C LEU A 369 -6.39 22.54 -0.26
N ALA A 370 -6.94 22.09 -1.39
CA ALA A 370 -7.38 22.97 -2.48
C ALA A 370 -8.67 23.76 -2.15
N GLY A 371 -9.27 23.53 -0.97
CA GLY A 371 -10.54 24.14 -0.56
C GLY A 371 -11.75 23.62 -1.35
N LEU A 372 -11.67 22.41 -1.90
CA LEU A 372 -12.74 21.77 -2.65
C LEU A 372 -13.60 20.90 -1.71
N ALA A 373 -14.91 20.91 -1.95
CA ALA A 373 -15.84 20.12 -1.14
C ALA A 373 -15.58 18.62 -1.29
N LEU A 374 -15.53 17.90 -0.18
CA LEU A 374 -15.33 16.45 -0.11
C LEU A 374 -16.64 15.66 -0.27
N SER A 375 -17.74 16.30 -0.65
CA SER A 375 -19.04 15.68 -0.90
C SER A 375 -19.06 14.86 -2.21
N LEU A 376 -17.97 14.14 -2.47
CA LEU A 376 -17.85 13.19 -3.56
C LEU A 376 -18.24 11.82 -3.00
N PRO A 377 -19.40 11.25 -3.37
CA PRO A 377 -19.93 10.00 -2.78
C PRO A 377 -19.05 8.77 -3.05
N GLN A 378 -17.98 8.93 -3.82
CA GLN A 378 -17.10 7.88 -4.30
C GLN A 378 -15.76 7.79 -3.53
N LEU A 379 -15.51 8.62 -2.52
CA LEU A 379 -14.25 8.57 -1.75
C LEU A 379 -14.36 7.60 -0.57
N ASP A 380 -13.54 6.55 -0.56
CA ASP A 380 -13.42 5.59 0.55
C ASP A 380 -12.46 6.10 1.63
N GLY A 381 -11.47 6.91 1.23
CA GLY A 381 -10.49 7.52 2.12
C GLY A 381 -10.99 8.81 2.78
N VAL A 382 -10.22 9.31 3.74
CA VAL A 382 -10.45 10.60 4.42
C VAL A 382 -9.20 11.46 4.32
N PRO A 383 -9.28 12.80 4.46
CA PRO A 383 -8.08 13.62 4.48
C PRO A 383 -7.08 13.16 5.55
N LEU A 384 -5.80 13.36 5.29
CA LEU A 384 -4.73 12.99 6.20
C LEU A 384 -4.84 13.79 7.53
N PRO A 385 -4.38 13.23 8.65
CA PRO A 385 -4.34 13.90 9.95
C PRO A 385 -3.28 15.02 10.05
N LEU A 386 -3.46 16.13 9.33
CA LEU A 386 -2.55 17.28 9.40
C LEU A 386 -2.88 18.17 10.61
N ALA A 387 -1.88 18.44 11.45
CA ALA A 387 -1.96 19.46 12.49
C ALA A 387 -1.44 20.80 11.95
N ALA A 388 -2.25 21.85 12.05
CA ALA A 388 -1.79 23.21 11.75
C ALA A 388 -0.83 23.70 12.85
N VAL A 389 0.18 24.48 12.47
CA VAL A 389 0.84 25.37 13.43
C VAL A 389 -0.17 26.37 14.00
N SER A 390 0.06 26.83 15.24
CA SER A 390 -0.87 27.68 16.01
C SER A 390 -1.23 29.04 15.36
N ASP A 391 -0.64 29.35 14.22
CA ASP A 391 -0.91 30.55 13.41
C ASP A 391 -2.06 30.40 12.39
N GLY A 392 -2.63 29.20 12.22
CA GLY A 392 -3.85 28.99 11.43
C GLY A 392 -3.66 28.98 9.91
N THR A 393 -2.52 28.49 9.43
CA THR A 393 -2.10 28.54 8.01
C THR A 393 -2.59 27.40 7.11
N LEU A 394 -3.14 26.31 7.66
CA LEU A 394 -3.94 25.39 6.84
C LEU A 394 -5.23 26.10 6.40
N PRO A 395 -5.80 25.77 5.22
CA PRO A 395 -7.08 26.34 4.81
C PRO A 395 -8.10 26.21 5.94
N PRO A 396 -8.88 27.24 6.29
CA PRO A 396 -9.89 27.14 7.37
C PRO A 396 -10.92 26.01 7.14
N SER A 397 -11.09 25.59 5.88
CA SER A 397 -11.89 24.45 5.46
C SER A 397 -11.27 23.09 5.76
N TYR A 398 -9.95 23.03 6.04
CA TYR A 398 -9.25 21.83 6.42
C TYR A 398 -9.56 21.51 7.88
N VAL A 399 -10.71 20.86 8.06
CA VAL A 399 -11.20 20.41 9.36
C VAL A 399 -10.96 18.92 9.45
N TYR A 400 -9.93 18.54 10.20
CA TYR A 400 -9.63 17.14 10.52
C TYR A 400 -9.57 16.96 12.04
N GLY A 401 -10.12 15.85 12.55
CA GLY A 401 -10.10 15.50 13.97
C GLY A 401 -11.10 16.27 14.83
N ARG A 402 -12.16 16.79 14.21
CA ARG A 402 -13.26 17.44 14.91
C ARG A 402 -14.12 16.39 15.64
N PRO A 403 -14.59 16.62 16.89
CA PRO A 403 -15.37 15.62 17.64
C PRO A 403 -16.63 15.15 16.91
N ASP A 404 -17.22 16.01 16.07
CA ASP A 404 -18.37 15.75 15.21
C ASP A 404 -18.06 14.88 13.99
N GLN A 405 -16.78 14.69 13.65
CA GLN A 405 -16.34 13.80 12.55
C GLN A 405 -16.10 12.35 13.01
N GLY A 406 -16.23 12.05 14.31
CA GLY A 406 -15.95 10.73 14.87
C GLY A 406 -14.48 10.53 15.23
N PRO A 407 -14.12 9.36 15.80
CA PRO A 407 -12.74 9.05 16.17
C PRO A 407 -11.85 8.97 14.92
N LEU A 408 -10.57 9.31 15.09
CA LEU A 408 -9.57 9.17 14.02
C LEU A 408 -9.50 7.72 13.53
N ARG A 409 -9.34 7.52 12.22
CA ARG A 409 -9.22 6.18 11.64
C ARG A 409 -8.04 5.45 12.27
N ASN A 410 -8.35 4.37 12.97
CA ASN A 410 -7.39 3.59 13.74
C ASN A 410 -7.22 2.18 13.15
N HIS A 411 -7.83 1.93 11.99
CA HIS A 411 -7.75 0.69 11.23
C HIS A 411 -7.40 0.94 9.76
N LEU A 412 -7.10 -0.14 9.05
CA LEU A 412 -7.01 -0.18 7.59
C LEU A 412 -7.51 -1.52 7.07
N ILE A 413 -7.84 -1.54 5.78
CA ILE A 413 -7.94 -2.77 4.99
C ILE A 413 -6.88 -2.78 3.90
N ALA A 414 -6.24 -3.94 3.72
CA ALA A 414 -5.41 -4.23 2.57
C ALA A 414 -5.93 -5.49 1.86
N GLU A 415 -5.74 -5.55 0.55
CA GLU A 415 -6.26 -6.63 -0.28
C GLU A 415 -5.34 -6.93 -1.45
N PHE A 416 -5.33 -8.18 -1.89
CA PHE A 416 -4.56 -8.60 -3.04
C PHE A 416 -5.18 -9.85 -3.69
N TRP A 417 -5.07 -9.91 -5.01
CA TRP A 417 -5.51 -11.05 -5.82
C TRP A 417 -4.40 -11.47 -6.76
N GLY A 418 -4.29 -12.78 -6.97
CA GLY A 418 -3.39 -13.34 -7.97
C GLY A 418 -2.26 -14.13 -7.34
N GLU A 419 -1.07 -13.91 -7.89
CA GLU A 419 0.09 -14.75 -7.66
C GLU A 419 1.19 -14.02 -6.88
N TRP A 420 1.89 -14.78 -6.05
CA TRP A 420 3.20 -14.36 -5.57
C TRP A 420 4.25 -14.70 -6.62
N VAL A 421 5.11 -13.74 -6.94
CA VAL A 421 6.23 -13.90 -7.86
C VAL A 421 7.48 -13.39 -7.18
N GLU A 422 8.53 -14.19 -7.21
CA GLU A 422 9.85 -13.73 -6.84
C GLU A 422 10.44 -12.90 -8.00
N GLU A 423 10.76 -11.64 -7.73
CA GLU A 423 11.29 -10.67 -8.71
C GLU A 423 12.84 -10.74 -8.82
N SER A 424 13.48 -11.60 -8.02
CA SER A 424 14.91 -11.95 -8.08
C SER A 424 15.22 -13.20 -8.93
N ILE A 425 16.50 -13.39 -9.28
CA ILE A 425 17.01 -14.50 -10.13
C ILE A 425 16.89 -15.89 -9.46
N HIS A 426 16.36 -15.99 -8.24
CA HIS A 426 15.98 -17.27 -7.66
C HIS A 426 14.51 -17.55 -7.98
N SER A 427 14.30 -18.25 -9.09
CA SER A 427 12.96 -18.58 -9.55
C SER A 427 12.38 -19.74 -8.74
N HIS A 428 11.94 -19.47 -7.52
CA HIS A 428 10.80 -20.23 -7.00
C HIS A 428 9.68 -20.11 -8.04
N PRO A 429 8.99 -21.21 -8.39
CA PRO A 429 7.86 -21.12 -9.28
C PRO A 429 6.84 -20.15 -8.66
N PRO A 430 6.17 -19.32 -9.48
CA PRO A 430 5.10 -18.46 -9.01
C PRO A 430 4.09 -19.25 -8.18
N TYR A 431 3.58 -18.65 -7.11
CA TYR A 431 2.51 -19.25 -6.31
C TYR A 431 1.18 -18.62 -6.72
N PRO A 432 0.35 -19.31 -7.55
CA PRO A 432 -0.81 -18.70 -8.20
C PRO A 432 -2.00 -18.40 -7.29
N ASN A 433 -2.01 -18.94 -6.07
CA ASN A 433 -3.14 -18.85 -5.14
C ASN A 433 -2.85 -17.88 -3.98
N LEU A 434 -2.10 -16.80 -4.21
CA LEU A 434 -1.84 -15.77 -3.21
C LEU A 434 -2.95 -14.70 -3.27
N THR A 435 -4.17 -15.05 -2.91
CA THR A 435 -5.26 -14.06 -2.77
C THR A 435 -5.62 -13.93 -1.30
N TRP A 436 -5.67 -12.69 -0.81
CA TRP A 436 -5.90 -12.43 0.62
C TRP A 436 -6.54 -11.06 0.87
N LYS A 437 -7.17 -10.93 2.05
CA LYS A 437 -7.60 -9.65 2.61
C LYS A 437 -7.10 -9.55 4.05
N ALA A 438 -6.70 -8.34 4.46
CA ALA A 438 -6.13 -8.08 5.76
C ALA A 438 -6.78 -6.87 6.43
N VAL A 439 -7.04 -6.97 7.73
CA VAL A 439 -7.42 -5.86 8.60
C VAL A 439 -6.26 -5.61 9.56
N ARG A 440 -5.82 -4.34 9.67
CA ARG A 440 -4.89 -3.92 10.72
C ARG A 440 -5.55 -2.84 11.55
N VAL A 441 -5.37 -2.92 12.86
CA VAL A 441 -5.91 -1.97 13.86
C VAL A 441 -4.78 -1.49 14.77
N LEU A 442 -4.85 -0.25 15.23
CA LEU A 442 -3.86 0.41 16.08
C LEU A 442 -4.59 1.22 17.16
N ARG A 443 -4.27 1.00 18.44
CA ARG A 443 -4.91 1.73 19.54
C ARG A 443 -4.51 3.20 19.49
N SER A 444 -5.37 4.09 19.95
CA SER A 444 -5.11 5.53 19.93
C SER A 444 -3.84 5.93 20.72
N ASP A 445 -3.48 5.17 21.76
CA ASP A 445 -2.24 5.33 22.53
C ASP A 445 -1.05 4.54 21.95
N GLN A 446 -1.26 3.79 20.87
CA GLN A 446 -0.29 2.95 20.16
C GLN A 446 0.32 1.81 20.99
N GLU A 447 -0.28 1.44 22.13
CA GLU A 447 0.21 0.34 22.96
C GLU A 447 -0.28 -1.04 22.50
N GLU A 448 -1.31 -1.09 21.65
CA GLU A 448 -1.83 -2.32 21.06
C GLU A 448 -2.06 -2.15 19.56
N SER A 449 -1.63 -3.13 18.78
CA SER A 449 -1.80 -3.14 17.34
C SER A 449 -1.92 -4.57 16.86
N TYR A 450 -2.93 -4.87 16.06
CA TYR A 450 -3.19 -6.23 15.57
C TYR A 450 -3.36 -6.22 14.07
N LYS A 451 -2.81 -7.23 13.39
CA LYS A 451 -3.07 -7.48 11.96
C LYS A 451 -3.61 -8.88 11.77
N TYR A 452 -4.75 -8.97 11.13
CA TYR A 452 -5.46 -10.20 10.80
C TYR A 452 -5.52 -10.37 9.29
N VAL A 453 -5.09 -11.53 8.79
CA VAL A 453 -5.07 -11.85 7.36
C VAL A 453 -5.89 -13.11 7.13
N LEU A 454 -6.79 -13.07 6.15
CA LEU A 454 -7.48 -14.24 5.61
C LEU A 454 -6.99 -14.48 4.18
N HIS A 455 -6.52 -15.70 3.93
CA HIS A 455 -6.17 -16.19 2.60
C HIS A 455 -7.36 -16.89 1.95
N CYS A 456 -7.41 -16.89 0.62
CA CYS A 456 -8.41 -17.62 -0.17
C CYS A 456 -8.37 -19.13 0.03
N SER A 457 -7.27 -19.66 0.56
CA SER A 457 -7.12 -21.05 0.98
C SER A 457 -7.88 -21.39 2.27
N GLY A 458 -8.41 -20.39 2.97
CA GLY A 458 -8.99 -20.51 4.31
C GLY A 458 -7.95 -20.53 5.43
N GLU A 459 -6.67 -20.27 5.14
CA GLU A 459 -5.63 -20.05 6.16
C GLU A 459 -5.74 -18.63 6.73
N PHE A 460 -5.39 -18.48 8.02
CA PHE A 460 -5.48 -17.23 8.75
C PHE A 460 -4.18 -16.89 9.46
N GLU A 461 -3.90 -15.61 9.59
CA GLU A 461 -2.78 -15.08 10.35
C GLU A 461 -3.26 -13.98 11.31
N LEU A 462 -2.73 -13.95 12.53
CA LEU A 462 -2.94 -12.86 13.49
C LEU A 462 -1.60 -12.47 14.12
N TYR A 463 -1.23 -11.22 14.00
CA TYR A 463 0.00 -10.67 14.57
C TYR A 463 -0.32 -9.58 15.58
N ASP A 464 0.44 -9.55 16.68
CA ASP A 464 0.51 -8.41 17.60
C ASP A 464 1.70 -7.55 17.18
N LEU A 465 1.45 -6.46 16.48
CA LEU A 465 2.50 -5.65 15.85
C LEU A 465 3.29 -4.79 16.86
N VAL A 466 2.82 -4.65 18.10
CA VAL A 466 3.57 -3.96 19.15
C VAL A 466 4.61 -4.91 19.76
N ARG A 467 4.21 -6.17 19.99
CA ARG A 467 5.09 -7.20 20.61
C ARG A 467 5.94 -7.94 19.58
N ASP A 468 5.45 -8.04 18.36
CA ASP A 468 6.07 -8.72 17.21
C ASP A 468 5.95 -7.85 15.95
N PRO A 469 6.71 -6.74 15.88
CA PRO A 469 6.68 -5.82 14.74
C PRO A 469 7.22 -6.42 13.44
N TYR A 470 7.85 -7.60 13.53
CA TYR A 470 8.40 -8.36 12.40
C TYR A 470 7.50 -9.52 11.99
N GLU A 471 6.30 -9.62 12.58
CA GLU A 471 5.25 -10.56 12.18
C GLU A 471 5.71 -12.01 12.11
N ARG A 472 6.47 -12.48 13.08
CA ARG A 472 7.07 -13.81 13.07
C ARG A 472 6.12 -14.86 13.65
N ILE A 473 5.34 -14.46 14.64
CA ILE A 473 4.53 -15.34 15.47
C ILE A 473 3.05 -15.13 15.14
N ASN A 474 2.49 -16.04 14.37
CA ASN A 474 1.05 -16.12 14.14
C ASN A 474 0.35 -16.62 15.42
N LEU A 475 -0.47 -15.76 16.03
CA LEU A 475 -1.19 -16.04 17.28
C LEU A 475 -2.37 -17.04 17.12
N LEU A 476 -2.83 -17.29 15.88
CA LEU A 476 -3.96 -18.20 15.60
C LEU A 476 -3.54 -19.66 15.36
N LEU A 477 -2.25 -19.95 15.38
CA LEU A 477 -1.72 -21.30 15.19
C LEU A 477 -0.93 -21.77 16.40
N PRO A 478 -0.93 -23.09 16.67
CA PRO A 478 -0.14 -23.62 17.75
C PRO A 478 1.34 -23.56 17.38
N LEU A 479 2.18 -23.10 18.31
CA LEU A 479 3.59 -23.46 18.31
C LEU A 479 3.66 -24.98 18.58
N GLY A 480 3.69 -25.81 17.54
CA GLY A 480 3.87 -27.25 17.73
C GLY A 480 4.24 -28.02 16.46
N SER A 481 5.46 -28.59 16.51
CA SER A 481 5.94 -29.84 15.88
C SER A 481 7.18 -29.71 14.99
N GLY A 482 8.22 -29.02 15.48
CA GLY A 482 9.58 -29.21 14.96
C GLY A 482 10.17 -30.49 15.54
N GLY A 483 10.34 -31.53 14.71
CA GLY A 483 11.14 -32.70 15.03
C GLY A 483 12.61 -32.31 15.18
N ALA A 484 13.02 -31.97 16.40
CA ALA A 484 14.42 -32.00 16.82
C ALA A 484 14.42 -32.35 18.31
N SER A 485 15.21 -33.36 18.68
CA SER A 485 15.37 -33.80 20.06
C SER A 485 16.00 -32.68 20.91
N VAL A 486 15.17 -31.83 21.51
CA VAL A 486 15.58 -30.94 22.59
C VAL A 486 15.44 -31.71 23.89
N SER A 487 16.54 -31.75 24.64
CA SER A 487 16.72 -32.54 25.84
C SER A 487 15.69 -32.21 26.93
N ARG A 488 15.37 -33.25 27.71
CA ARG A 488 14.42 -33.31 28.84
C ARG A 488 14.61 -32.16 29.85
N THR A 489 13.90 -31.04 29.68
CA THR A 489 13.25 -30.23 30.74
C THR A 489 12.29 -29.23 30.09
N GLY A 490 11.00 -29.57 29.95
CA GLY A 490 9.98 -28.64 29.43
C GLY A 490 8.75 -29.25 28.74
N SER A 491 8.44 -30.52 28.94
CA SER A 491 7.56 -31.32 28.05
C SER A 491 6.08 -31.44 28.47
N TRP A 492 5.42 -30.36 28.88
CA TRP A 492 3.96 -30.43 29.16
C TRP A 492 3.13 -29.30 28.52
N TRP A 493 3.78 -28.22 28.06
CA TRP A 493 3.09 -27.01 27.61
C TRP A 493 2.82 -26.98 26.10
N SER A 494 3.73 -27.52 25.28
CA SER A 494 3.55 -27.64 23.82
C SER A 494 2.38 -28.57 23.44
N SER A 495 2.15 -29.64 24.20
CA SER A 495 1.07 -30.59 23.94
C SER A 495 -0.32 -30.02 24.25
N ALA A 496 -0.44 -29.10 25.22
CA ALA A 496 -1.72 -28.51 25.61
C ALA A 496 -2.18 -27.39 24.65
N GLN A 497 -1.25 -26.56 24.16
CA GLN A 497 -1.57 -25.52 23.16
C GLN A 497 -1.87 -26.10 21.78
N SER A 498 -1.12 -27.13 21.34
CA SER A 498 -1.44 -27.86 20.11
C SER A 498 -2.82 -28.49 20.17
N ALA A 499 -3.19 -29.12 21.28
CA ALA A 499 -4.51 -29.74 21.45
C ALA A 499 -5.67 -28.73 21.45
N VAL A 500 -5.49 -27.55 22.05
CA VAL A 500 -6.51 -26.49 22.06
C VAL A 500 -6.65 -25.84 20.68
N SER A 501 -5.55 -25.61 19.97
CA SER A 501 -5.60 -25.02 18.64
C SER A 501 -6.08 -26.00 17.57
N GLU A 502 -5.74 -27.28 17.67
CA GLU A 502 -6.34 -28.35 16.83
C GLU A 502 -7.82 -28.51 17.13
N ALA A 503 -8.23 -28.39 18.39
CA ALA A 503 -9.65 -28.38 18.76
C ALA A 503 -10.36 -27.16 18.17
N ILE A 504 -9.81 -25.94 18.27
CA ILE A 504 -10.42 -24.74 17.68
C ILE A 504 -10.48 -24.86 16.14
N GLN A 505 -9.38 -25.26 15.48
CA GLN A 505 -9.34 -25.45 14.02
C GLN A 505 -10.26 -26.60 13.55
N GLY A 506 -10.37 -27.67 14.33
CA GLY A 506 -11.29 -28.78 14.08
C GLY A 506 -12.76 -28.36 14.23
N LEU A 507 -13.08 -27.65 15.30
CA LEU A 507 -14.41 -27.10 15.57
C LEU A 507 -14.84 -26.09 14.50
N TYR A 508 -13.92 -25.27 14.01
CA TYR A 508 -14.19 -24.33 12.91
C TYR A 508 -14.27 -25.00 11.55
N ARG A 509 -13.47 -26.04 11.25
CA ARG A 509 -13.64 -26.83 10.01
C ARG A 509 -14.99 -27.53 9.98
N GLU A 510 -15.45 -28.09 11.10
CA GLU A 510 -16.78 -28.69 11.20
C GLU A 510 -17.89 -27.64 11.10
N ALA A 511 -17.73 -26.47 11.73
CA ALA A 511 -18.68 -25.36 11.62
C ALA A 511 -18.75 -24.78 10.19
N HIS A 512 -17.61 -24.58 9.53
CA HIS A 512 -17.52 -24.03 8.18
C HIS A 512 -18.11 -24.99 7.13
N LEU A 513 -17.91 -26.31 7.29
CA LEU A 513 -18.55 -27.33 6.47
C LEU A 513 -20.06 -27.47 6.73
N THR A 514 -20.55 -27.09 7.92
CA THR A 514 -21.98 -27.09 8.23
C THR A 514 -22.70 -25.81 7.82
N THR A 515 -22.02 -24.66 7.74
CA THR A 515 -22.62 -23.43 7.17
C THR A 515 -22.90 -23.54 5.67
N ILE A 516 -22.17 -24.41 4.96
CA ILE A 516 -22.47 -24.78 3.55
C ILE A 516 -23.75 -25.62 3.43
N ASN A 517 -24.22 -26.25 4.52
CA ASN A 517 -25.39 -27.13 4.54
C ASN A 517 -26.39 -26.69 5.62
N ASN A 518 -27.27 -25.74 5.27
CA ASN A 518 -28.43 -25.21 6.03
C ASN A 518 -29.00 -26.13 7.14
N ASN A 519 -28.40 -26.17 8.34
CA ASN A 519 -29.11 -26.61 9.53
C ASN A 519 -28.52 -26.08 10.85
N SER A 520 -29.43 -25.54 11.66
CA SER A 520 -29.21 -24.49 12.65
C SER A 520 -28.88 -24.94 14.09
N SER A 521 -28.25 -24.02 14.83
CA SER A 521 -28.35 -23.71 16.28
C SER A 521 -28.06 -24.76 17.37
N ALA A 522 -28.03 -26.07 17.08
CA ALA A 522 -27.93 -27.10 18.14
C ALA A 522 -26.50 -27.62 18.44
N SER A 523 -25.47 -27.24 17.65
CA SER A 523 -24.10 -27.77 17.80
C SER A 523 -23.21 -26.92 18.74
N ILE A 524 -23.37 -25.59 18.72
CA ILE A 524 -22.48 -24.65 19.45
C ILE A 524 -22.61 -24.81 20.97
N SER A 525 -23.81 -24.98 21.51
CA SER A 525 -24.03 -25.15 22.96
C SER A 525 -23.45 -26.47 23.51
N LYS A 526 -23.43 -27.53 22.69
CA LYS A 526 -22.84 -28.84 23.05
C LYS A 526 -21.31 -28.78 23.01
N VAL A 527 -20.75 -28.03 22.07
CA VAL A 527 -19.31 -27.77 21.97
C VAL A 527 -18.78 -26.97 23.17
N ALA A 528 -19.48 -25.90 23.56
CA ALA A 528 -19.13 -25.11 24.73
C ALA A 528 -19.26 -25.88 26.07
N ALA A 529 -20.12 -26.90 26.13
CA ALA A 529 -20.23 -27.79 27.28
C ALA A 529 -19.08 -28.82 27.34
N ALA A 530 -18.66 -29.37 26.20
CA ALA A 530 -17.54 -30.30 26.10
C ALA A 530 -16.20 -29.64 26.45
N ALA A 531 -15.96 -28.41 25.98
CA ALA A 531 -14.76 -27.62 26.33
C ALA A 531 -14.70 -27.31 27.84
N ARG A 532 -15.83 -26.96 28.45
CA ARG A 532 -15.95 -26.70 29.90
C ARG A 532 -15.79 -27.97 30.76
N ALA A 533 -16.20 -29.14 30.26
CA ALA A 533 -16.01 -30.42 30.94
C ALA A 533 -14.55 -30.89 30.88
N TRP A 534 -13.90 -30.70 29.74
CA TRP A 534 -12.48 -31.02 29.56
C TRP A 534 -11.57 -30.13 30.43
N ALA A 535 -11.83 -28.82 30.50
CA ALA A 535 -11.07 -27.88 31.34
C ALA A 535 -11.12 -28.26 32.84
N ARG A 536 -12.25 -28.75 33.36
CA ARG A 536 -12.35 -29.22 34.75
C ARG A 536 -11.54 -30.49 35.01
N THR A 537 -11.41 -31.35 34.01
CA THR A 537 -10.71 -32.64 34.12
C THR A 537 -9.19 -32.45 34.14
N VAL A 538 -8.68 -31.45 33.40
CA VAL A 538 -7.25 -31.13 33.33
C VAL A 538 -6.78 -30.31 34.53
N TRP A 539 -7.59 -29.37 35.03
CA TRP A 539 -7.20 -28.45 36.10
C TRP A 539 -7.67 -28.86 37.52
N GLY A 540 -8.49 -29.90 37.65
CA GLY A 540 -9.01 -30.39 38.93
C GLY A 540 -8.03 -31.16 39.82
N ARG A 541 -6.75 -31.30 39.45
CA ARG A 541 -5.72 -32.03 40.22
C ARG A 541 -4.46 -31.19 40.42
N SER A 542 -4.54 -30.14 41.23
CA SER A 542 -3.34 -29.53 41.84
C SER A 542 -3.72 -28.71 43.07
N THR A 543 -3.86 -29.37 44.21
CA THR A 543 -3.82 -28.72 45.53
C THR A 543 -2.99 -29.57 46.48
N THR A 544 -1.67 -29.42 46.43
CA THR A 544 -0.79 -29.76 47.55
C THR A 544 0.25 -28.66 47.75
N ARG A 545 0.20 -28.05 48.94
CA ARG A 545 1.13 -27.04 49.46
C ARG A 545 2.53 -27.63 49.62
N GLY A 546 3.58 -26.89 49.24
CA GLY A 546 4.97 -27.27 49.47
C GLY A 546 5.98 -26.11 49.29
N SER A 547 6.24 -25.41 50.39
CA SER A 547 7.39 -24.58 50.79
C SER A 547 8.34 -23.90 49.78
N VAL A 548 8.41 -22.58 49.95
CA VAL A 548 9.50 -21.65 49.66
C VAL A 548 10.80 -22.07 50.37
N ALA A 549 11.93 -22.20 49.64
CA ALA A 549 13.30 -21.80 50.03
C ALA A 549 14.37 -22.44 49.12
N ALA A 550 14.95 -21.66 48.19
CA ALA A 550 16.34 -21.76 47.72
C ALA A 550 16.56 -20.76 46.56
N ALA A 551 16.48 -19.47 46.86
CA ALA A 551 16.87 -18.40 45.95
C ALA A 551 18.12 -17.72 46.51
N ASN A 552 19.26 -17.98 45.88
CA ASN A 552 20.42 -17.08 45.72
C ASN A 552 21.68 -17.91 45.44
N ASP A 553 22.01 -18.19 44.18
CA ASP A 553 23.40 -18.10 43.66
C ASP A 553 23.57 -18.36 42.14
N ARG A 554 22.72 -17.78 41.27
CA ARG A 554 22.87 -17.91 39.79
C ARG A 554 22.56 -16.64 38.99
N ARG A 555 22.66 -15.45 39.60
CA ARG A 555 22.52 -14.17 38.89
C ARG A 555 23.88 -13.65 38.45
N ARG A 556 24.48 -14.17 37.36
CA ARG A 556 25.56 -13.46 36.62
C ARG A 556 26.00 -14.00 35.24
N ARG A 557 25.30 -14.96 34.62
CA ARG A 557 25.59 -15.38 33.23
C ARG A 557 24.28 -15.59 32.47
N ASN A 558 24.21 -15.06 31.24
CA ASN A 558 23.12 -15.05 30.25
C ASN A 558 22.27 -13.76 30.19
N ALA A 559 22.69 -12.86 29.29
CA ALA A 559 21.89 -11.72 28.81
C ALA A 559 21.08 -12.07 27.53
N ALA A 560 21.34 -13.22 26.90
CA ALA A 560 20.63 -13.68 25.69
C ALA A 560 19.25 -14.29 25.98
N SER A 561 19.01 -14.81 27.19
CA SER A 561 17.76 -15.48 27.56
C SER A 561 16.67 -14.56 28.12
N ARG A 562 16.89 -13.24 28.15
CA ARG A 562 15.88 -12.27 28.64
C ARG A 562 14.86 -11.86 27.58
N HIS A 563 15.21 -11.90 26.29
CA HIS A 563 14.25 -11.64 25.19
C HIS A 563 13.36 -12.86 24.90
N GLU A 564 13.84 -14.09 25.13
CA GLU A 564 13.04 -15.31 24.95
C GLU A 564 11.95 -15.53 26.00
N VAL A 565 12.07 -14.89 27.18
CA VAL A 565 11.13 -15.10 28.31
C VAL A 565 10.08 -14.00 28.43
N MET A 566 10.22 -12.87 27.72
CA MET A 566 9.19 -11.80 27.75
C MET A 566 7.96 -12.11 26.88
N ALA A 567 8.07 -13.01 25.90
CA ALA A 567 6.91 -13.57 25.19
C ALA A 567 6.06 -14.52 26.07
N MET A 568 6.58 -14.91 27.25
CA MET A 568 6.03 -16.00 28.08
C MET A 568 5.33 -15.56 29.38
N HIS A 569 5.05 -14.26 29.59
CA HIS A 569 4.11 -13.82 30.64
C HIS A 569 2.67 -13.69 30.11
N TRP A 570 2.25 -14.61 29.24
CA TRP A 570 0.83 -14.82 28.99
C TRP A 570 0.24 -15.55 30.21
N ARG A 571 -0.80 -14.96 30.80
CA ARG A 571 -1.57 -15.56 31.91
C ARG A 571 -2.00 -16.96 31.47
N ALA A 572 -1.40 -17.99 32.07
CA ALA A 572 -1.67 -19.40 31.79
C ALA A 572 -3.00 -19.86 32.42
N ASP A 573 -4.04 -19.04 32.27
CA ASP A 573 -5.39 -19.24 32.77
C ASP A 573 -6.32 -19.19 31.55
N GLY A 574 -7.54 -19.75 31.64
CA GLY A 574 -8.52 -19.78 30.52
C GLY A 574 -8.86 -18.41 29.89
N ASN A 575 -8.32 -17.32 30.43
CA ASN A 575 -8.41 -15.96 29.92
C ASN A 575 -7.72 -15.75 28.56
N TYR A 576 -6.60 -16.43 28.23
CA TYR A 576 -5.93 -16.20 26.94
C TYR A 576 -6.73 -16.76 25.75
N VAL A 577 -7.22 -18.00 25.88
CA VAL A 577 -8.00 -18.64 24.82
C VAL A 577 -9.30 -17.87 24.57
N ASN A 578 -9.97 -17.44 25.65
CA ASN A 578 -11.16 -16.60 25.54
C ASN A 578 -10.85 -15.26 24.86
N TRP A 579 -9.72 -14.63 25.22
CA TRP A 579 -9.28 -13.41 24.56
C TRP A 579 -8.99 -13.61 23.06
N LEU A 580 -8.31 -14.71 22.69
CA LEU A 580 -8.02 -15.05 21.29
C LEU A 580 -9.29 -15.30 20.47
N LEU A 581 -10.25 -16.05 21.02
CA LEU A 581 -11.54 -16.28 20.37
C LEU A 581 -12.29 -14.96 20.19
N ARG A 582 -12.29 -14.12 21.23
CA ARG A 582 -12.94 -12.81 21.20
C ARG A 582 -12.32 -11.92 20.13
N ILE A 583 -11.01 -11.66 20.18
CA ILE A 583 -10.36 -10.77 19.22
C ILE A 583 -10.54 -11.27 17.78
N ARG A 584 -10.48 -12.58 17.55
CA ARG A 584 -10.74 -13.17 16.24
C ARG A 584 -12.16 -12.87 15.74
N SER A 585 -13.20 -13.15 16.54
CA SER A 585 -14.60 -12.89 16.15
C SER A 585 -14.85 -11.42 15.77
N ARG A 586 -14.19 -10.48 16.48
CA ARG A 586 -14.30 -9.04 16.20
C ARG A 586 -13.58 -8.67 14.90
N LEU A 587 -12.39 -9.20 14.69
CA LEU A 587 -11.62 -8.97 13.46
C LEU A 587 -12.29 -9.63 12.23
N ASP A 588 -12.94 -10.78 12.39
CA ASP A 588 -13.77 -11.41 11.36
C ASP A 588 -14.96 -10.52 10.97
N ALA A 589 -15.67 -9.97 11.96
CA ALA A 589 -16.76 -9.04 11.71
C ALA A 589 -16.29 -7.73 11.06
N MET A 590 -15.15 -7.17 11.51
CA MET A 590 -14.53 -6.01 10.86
C MET A 590 -14.15 -6.31 9.40
N LEU A 591 -13.53 -7.46 9.14
CA LEU A 591 -13.18 -7.87 7.78
C LEU A 591 -14.44 -8.04 6.92
N ALA A 592 -15.53 -8.60 7.46
CA ALA A 592 -16.79 -8.75 6.75
C ALA A 592 -17.39 -7.41 6.31
N VAL A 593 -17.25 -6.35 7.10
CA VAL A 593 -17.65 -4.99 6.70
C VAL A 593 -16.66 -4.40 5.70
N LEU A 594 -15.36 -4.40 6.03
CA LEU A 594 -14.33 -3.71 5.26
C LEU A 594 -14.10 -4.32 3.87
N ALA A 595 -14.27 -5.64 3.71
CA ALA A 595 -14.06 -6.34 2.44
C ALA A 595 -15.06 -5.93 1.33
N VAL A 596 -16.16 -5.29 1.70
CA VAL A 596 -17.25 -4.84 0.80
C VAL A 596 -17.68 -3.40 1.09
N CYS A 597 -16.84 -2.64 1.80
CA CYS A 597 -17.18 -1.29 2.21
C CYS A 597 -17.17 -0.33 1.02
N SER A 598 -17.92 0.76 1.12
CA SER A 598 -17.77 1.90 0.21
C SER A 598 -18.04 3.20 0.96
N GLY A 599 -17.35 4.27 0.56
CA GLY A 599 -17.47 5.57 1.19
C GLY A 599 -17.15 5.55 2.69
N ARG A 600 -18.01 6.19 3.49
CA ARG A 600 -17.85 6.28 4.95
C ARG A 600 -17.76 4.94 5.66
N SER A 601 -18.35 3.86 5.13
CA SER A 601 -18.27 2.54 5.78
C SER A 601 -16.83 1.99 5.82
N CYS A 602 -15.95 2.44 4.92
CA CYS A 602 -14.53 2.08 4.93
C CYS A 602 -13.74 2.76 6.05
N SER A 603 -14.09 4.01 6.37
CA SER A 603 -13.46 4.78 7.45
C SER A 603 -14.16 4.61 8.80
N HIS A 604 -15.39 4.08 8.83
CA HIS A 604 -16.21 3.94 10.04
C HIS A 604 -16.93 2.56 10.13
N PRO A 605 -16.20 1.43 10.11
CA PRO A 605 -16.80 0.10 10.08
C PRO A 605 -17.65 -0.19 11.33
N PHE A 606 -17.31 0.39 12.48
CA PHE A 606 -18.09 0.22 13.70
C PHE A 606 -19.46 0.89 13.67
N GLN A 607 -19.69 1.90 12.82
CA GLN A 607 -21.03 2.45 12.62
C GLN A 607 -21.94 1.50 11.83
N VAL A 608 -21.36 0.57 11.07
CA VAL A 608 -22.09 -0.52 10.42
C VAL A 608 -22.39 -1.64 11.41
N LEU A 609 -21.42 -2.00 12.25
CA LEU A 609 -21.56 -3.07 13.25
C LEU A 609 -22.47 -2.66 14.41
N HIS A 610 -22.32 -1.43 14.90
CA HIS A 610 -23.01 -0.86 16.07
C HIS A 610 -23.76 0.41 15.67
N THR A 611 -24.91 0.22 15.03
CA THR A 611 -25.73 1.33 14.51
C THR A 611 -26.27 2.29 15.58
N ASP A 612 -26.24 1.90 16.86
CA ASP A 612 -26.61 2.74 18.00
C ASP A 612 -25.46 3.61 18.53
N GLY A 613 -24.24 3.44 17.98
CA GLY A 613 -23.04 4.16 18.41
C GLY A 613 -22.45 3.68 19.73
N SER A 614 -22.85 2.51 20.24
CA SER A 614 -22.35 1.94 21.50
C SER A 614 -20.87 1.57 21.48
N VAL A 615 -20.32 1.29 20.30
CA VAL A 615 -18.92 0.93 20.08
C VAL A 615 -18.37 1.70 18.88
N SER A 616 -17.15 2.22 19.03
CA SER A 616 -16.48 3.02 17.99
C SER A 616 -15.13 2.47 17.53
N ASP A 617 -14.59 1.46 18.20
CA ASP A 617 -13.31 0.83 17.89
C ASP A 617 -13.24 -0.64 18.36
N LEU A 618 -12.13 -1.32 18.05
CA LEU A 618 -11.94 -2.72 18.46
C LEU A 618 -11.98 -2.87 19.98
N TRP A 619 -11.39 -1.94 20.73
CA TRP A 619 -11.26 -2.08 22.19
C TRP A 619 -12.61 -1.97 22.90
N GLY A 620 -13.50 -1.10 22.44
CA GLY A 620 -14.89 -1.10 22.87
C GLY A 620 -15.61 -2.41 22.50
N ALA A 621 -15.32 -2.97 21.33
CA ALA A 621 -15.89 -4.24 20.87
C ALA A 621 -15.39 -5.47 21.66
N MET A 622 -14.28 -5.34 22.39
CA MET A 622 -13.70 -6.42 23.21
C MET A 622 -14.44 -6.65 24.54
N ASP A 623 -15.48 -5.86 24.85
CA ASP A 623 -16.37 -6.12 25.97
C ASP A 623 -17.14 -7.44 25.76
N GLU A 624 -17.25 -8.23 26.83
CA GLU A 624 -17.90 -9.55 26.82
C GLU A 624 -19.41 -9.47 26.56
N GLN A 625 -20.05 -8.32 26.84
CA GLN A 625 -21.48 -8.12 26.55
C GLN A 625 -21.83 -8.27 25.06
N TYR A 626 -20.84 -8.10 24.18
CA TYR A 626 -21.02 -8.23 22.73
C TYR A 626 -20.66 -9.62 22.19
N ASP A 627 -20.27 -10.58 23.04
CA ASP A 627 -19.82 -11.92 22.59
C ASP A 627 -20.86 -12.61 21.69
N ASP A 628 -22.10 -12.73 22.17
CA ASP A 628 -23.17 -13.39 21.40
C ASP A 628 -23.49 -12.67 20.07
N MET A 629 -23.34 -11.34 20.04
CA MET A 629 -23.57 -10.54 18.83
C MET A 629 -22.51 -10.84 17.78
N TYR A 630 -21.22 -10.78 18.15
CA TYR A 630 -20.12 -11.02 17.22
C TYR A 630 -20.04 -12.48 16.78
N ASP A 631 -20.32 -13.43 17.67
CA ASP A 631 -20.36 -14.85 17.34
C ASP A 631 -21.50 -15.20 16.36
N ALA A 632 -22.55 -14.37 16.28
CA ALA A 632 -23.65 -14.52 15.34
C ALA A 632 -23.36 -13.89 13.96
N ILE A 633 -22.33 -13.04 13.83
CA ILE A 633 -21.98 -12.40 12.55
C ILE A 633 -21.27 -13.43 11.65
N PRO A 634 -21.80 -13.71 10.45
CA PRO A 634 -21.09 -14.55 9.50
C PRO A 634 -19.77 -13.90 9.04
N ALA A 635 -18.67 -14.66 9.14
CA ALA A 635 -17.37 -14.21 8.66
C ALA A 635 -17.37 -14.07 7.12
N PHE A 636 -16.52 -13.17 6.63
CA PHE A 636 -16.19 -13.10 5.20
C PHE A 636 -15.54 -14.39 4.73
N SER A 637 -15.81 -14.79 3.48
CA SER A 637 -15.21 -16.00 2.91
C SER A 637 -14.99 -15.89 1.40
N PHE A 638 -13.90 -16.50 0.94
CA PHE A 638 -13.67 -16.79 -0.46
C PHE A 638 -14.27 -18.16 -0.82
N GLY A 639 -14.93 -18.27 -1.97
CA GLY A 639 -15.38 -19.56 -2.51
C GLY A 639 -14.22 -20.37 -3.12
N ARG A 640 -13.28 -19.69 -3.78
CA ARG A 640 -12.04 -20.22 -4.36
C ARG A 640 -11.00 -19.10 -4.53
N CYS A 641 -9.75 -19.47 -4.73
CA CYS A 641 -8.68 -18.54 -5.08
C CYS A 641 -8.84 -18.08 -6.54
N LEU A 642 -9.28 -16.83 -6.73
CA LEU A 642 -9.35 -16.18 -8.04
C LEU A 642 -8.31 -15.05 -8.11
N PRO A 643 -7.64 -14.85 -9.27
CA PRO A 643 -6.66 -13.78 -9.44
C PRO A 643 -7.30 -12.40 -9.66
N TYR A 644 -8.59 -12.26 -9.32
CA TYR A 644 -9.36 -11.04 -9.48
C TYR A 644 -10.53 -11.04 -8.51
N GLN A 645 -11.10 -9.86 -8.32
CA GLN A 645 -12.30 -9.71 -7.52
C GLN A 645 -13.51 -10.27 -8.26
N ASP A 646 -14.23 -11.18 -7.60
CA ASP A 646 -15.51 -11.67 -8.04
C ASP A 646 -16.49 -11.61 -6.87
N LEU A 647 -17.60 -10.87 -7.06
CA LEU A 647 -18.57 -10.66 -6.00
C LEU A 647 -19.35 -11.94 -5.67
N GLU A 648 -19.50 -12.91 -6.56
CA GLU A 648 -20.15 -14.19 -6.17
C GLU A 648 -19.18 -15.07 -5.37
N ASN A 649 -17.89 -14.96 -5.64
CA ASN A 649 -16.82 -15.66 -4.95
C ASN A 649 -16.50 -15.08 -3.56
N GLU A 650 -16.62 -13.77 -3.38
CA GLU A 650 -16.24 -13.05 -2.15
C GLU A 650 -17.47 -12.72 -1.31
N TRP A 651 -17.93 -13.69 -0.51
CA TRP A 651 -19.17 -13.57 0.24
C TRP A 651 -18.99 -12.76 1.55
N SER A 652 -19.93 -11.84 1.80
CA SER A 652 -20.08 -11.09 3.06
C SER A 652 -21.56 -10.84 3.36
N ALA A 653 -21.93 -10.93 4.64
CA ALA A 653 -23.25 -10.55 5.13
C ALA A 653 -23.54 -9.03 5.05
N PHE A 654 -22.50 -8.20 4.89
CA PHE A 654 -22.61 -6.73 4.87
C PHE A 654 -22.59 -6.14 3.46
N ARG A 655 -22.77 -6.95 2.42
CA ARG A 655 -22.81 -6.44 1.04
C ARG A 655 -23.92 -5.40 0.89
N GLY A 656 -23.54 -4.21 0.43
CA GLY A 656 -24.46 -3.09 0.25
C GLY A 656 -24.85 -2.38 1.55
N ALA A 657 -24.18 -2.66 2.67
CA ALA A 657 -24.32 -1.86 3.88
C ALA A 657 -23.81 -0.43 3.62
N VAL A 658 -24.59 0.57 4.05
CA VAL A 658 -24.26 1.98 3.86
C VAL A 658 -24.33 2.67 5.22
N VAL A 659 -23.33 3.48 5.52
CA VAL A 659 -23.39 4.45 6.62
C VAL A 659 -24.01 5.72 6.05
N PRO A 660 -25.16 6.20 6.57
CA PRO A 660 -25.77 7.45 6.11
C PRO A 660 -24.75 8.60 6.22
N ASP A 661 -24.63 9.39 5.15
CA ASP A 661 -23.94 10.67 5.28
C ASP A 661 -24.71 11.52 6.28
N CYS A 662 -24.02 12.06 7.29
CA CYS A 662 -24.54 13.17 8.08
C CYS A 662 -24.59 14.41 7.16
N ALA A 663 -25.49 14.42 6.19
CA ALA A 663 -25.93 15.62 5.51
C ALA A 663 -27.00 16.25 6.40
N GLU A 664 -26.75 17.51 6.76
CA GLU A 664 -27.67 18.41 7.44
C GLU A 664 -29.12 18.23 6.94
N ASN A 665 -30.04 18.03 7.89
CA ASN A 665 -31.49 18.11 7.73
C ASN A 665 -32.14 17.20 6.67
N GLY A 666 -32.58 16.03 7.12
CA GLY A 666 -33.92 15.50 6.84
C GLY A 666 -34.41 15.55 5.39
N SER A 667 -33.92 14.65 4.54
CA SER A 667 -34.72 14.15 3.42
C SER A 667 -34.31 12.71 3.08
N SER A 668 -35.23 11.77 3.27
CA SER A 668 -35.10 10.37 2.87
C SER A 668 -34.92 10.28 1.36
N TRP A 669 -33.87 9.61 0.88
CA TRP A 669 -33.77 9.22 -0.52
C TRP A 669 -33.28 7.77 -0.65
N SER A 670 -34.02 6.99 -1.42
CA SER A 670 -33.74 5.60 -1.79
C SER A 670 -32.81 5.55 -3.01
N ALA A 671 -31.73 4.77 -2.92
CA ALA A 671 -30.78 4.57 -4.01
C ALA A 671 -31.42 3.93 -5.26
N PRO A 672 -31.03 4.31 -6.49
CA PRO A 672 -31.36 3.54 -7.68
C PRO A 672 -30.45 2.31 -7.77
N ARG A 673 -31.05 1.11 -7.77
CA ARG A 673 -30.34 -0.14 -8.11
C ARG A 673 -29.87 -0.06 -9.56
N ARG A 674 -28.59 -0.32 -9.82
CA ARG A 674 -28.13 -0.75 -11.15
C ARG A 674 -27.77 -2.23 -11.07
N GLU A 675 -28.60 -3.05 -11.70
CA GLU A 675 -28.24 -4.40 -12.10
C GLU A 675 -27.12 -4.32 -13.15
N LEU A 676 -25.97 -4.92 -12.87
CA LEU A 676 -24.99 -5.28 -13.88
C LEU A 676 -25.56 -6.49 -14.63
N ALA A 677 -26.31 -6.24 -15.70
CA ALA A 677 -26.80 -7.29 -16.59
C ALA A 677 -25.75 -7.62 -17.67
N ASN A 678 -25.48 -8.92 -17.80
CA ASN A 678 -24.64 -9.60 -18.79
C ASN A 678 -24.70 -8.99 -20.20
N ALA A 679 -23.54 -8.60 -20.74
CA ALA A 679 -23.38 -8.33 -22.17
C ALA A 679 -22.90 -9.59 -22.90
N GLY A 680 -23.84 -10.29 -23.55
CA GLY A 680 -23.56 -11.23 -24.64
C GLY A 680 -23.45 -10.50 -25.99
N PRO A 681 -22.88 -11.13 -27.03
CA PRO A 681 -22.36 -10.43 -28.20
C PRO A 681 -23.47 -10.16 -29.22
N HIS A 682 -23.58 -8.92 -29.70
CA HIS A 682 -24.33 -8.64 -30.92
C HIS A 682 -23.56 -7.77 -31.90
N ALA A 683 -23.53 -8.29 -33.13
CA ALA A 683 -22.94 -7.74 -34.32
C ALA A 683 -23.75 -6.57 -34.89
N GLY A 684 -23.01 -5.62 -35.47
CA GLY A 684 -23.41 -4.93 -36.71
C GLY A 684 -24.34 -3.73 -36.59
N SER A 685 -23.78 -2.53 -36.73
CA SER A 685 -24.22 -1.59 -37.77
C SER A 685 -23.19 -0.46 -37.93
N ARG A 686 -22.65 -0.36 -39.14
CA ARG A 686 -21.91 0.80 -39.64
C ARG A 686 -22.85 2.01 -39.62
N GLU A 687 -22.44 3.10 -39.01
CA GLU A 687 -22.88 4.43 -39.42
C GLU A 687 -21.74 5.45 -39.24
N SER A 688 -21.43 6.08 -40.37
CA SER A 688 -20.43 7.11 -40.60
C SER A 688 -20.82 8.42 -39.91
N PHE A 689 -19.90 9.01 -39.13
CA PHE A 689 -20.05 10.39 -38.68
C PHE A 689 -18.94 11.29 -39.22
N HIS A 690 -19.41 12.34 -39.85
CA HIS A 690 -18.65 13.42 -40.46
C HIS A 690 -17.88 14.23 -39.43
N ASN A 691 -16.66 14.56 -39.83
CA ASN A 691 -15.72 15.46 -39.21
C ASN A 691 -16.24 16.92 -39.28
N SER A 692 -16.24 17.63 -38.15
CA SER A 692 -16.25 19.10 -38.16
C SER A 692 -15.46 19.63 -36.96
N SER A 693 -14.25 20.10 -37.28
CA SER A 693 -13.33 20.87 -36.46
C SER A 693 -13.77 22.32 -36.23
N SER A 694 -13.25 22.89 -35.14
CA SER A 694 -12.95 24.31 -34.82
C SER A 694 -13.48 24.65 -33.42
N ASP A 695 -12.83 25.42 -32.56
CA ASP A 695 -11.49 26.02 -32.48
C ASP A 695 -11.41 26.62 -31.07
N ALA A 696 -10.27 26.48 -30.39
CA ALA A 696 -9.72 27.40 -29.39
C ALA A 696 -8.47 26.74 -28.80
N GLY A 697 -7.37 26.81 -29.56
CA GLY A 697 -6.06 26.36 -29.14
C GLY A 697 -5.36 27.38 -28.24
N ASP A 698 -4.95 26.94 -27.06
CA ASP A 698 -3.81 27.52 -26.34
C ASP A 698 -2.62 26.58 -26.58
N THR A 699 -1.78 26.96 -27.53
CA THR A 699 -0.56 26.25 -27.88
C THR A 699 0.50 26.52 -26.82
N PHE A 700 0.75 25.56 -25.93
CA PHE A 700 1.88 25.60 -25.00
C PHE A 700 3.17 25.28 -25.77
N VAL A 701 4.01 26.29 -25.97
CA VAL A 701 5.38 26.09 -26.47
C VAL A 701 6.29 25.95 -25.26
N LEU A 702 6.71 24.71 -24.96
CA LEU A 702 7.86 24.49 -24.09
C LEU A 702 9.10 24.90 -24.88
N VAL A 703 9.78 25.96 -24.42
CA VAL A 703 11.05 26.41 -25.01
C VAL A 703 12.09 25.33 -24.77
N GLU A 704 12.56 24.75 -25.88
CA GLU A 704 13.63 23.77 -25.97
C GLU A 704 14.95 24.37 -25.47
N SER A 705 15.57 23.76 -24.47
CA SER A 705 17.00 23.96 -24.22
C SER A 705 17.77 22.86 -24.97
N GLU A 706 18.62 23.27 -25.91
CA GLU A 706 19.57 22.39 -26.60
C GLU A 706 20.45 21.65 -25.58
N ILE A 707 20.19 20.36 -25.40
CA ILE A 707 21.11 19.42 -24.76
C ILE A 707 21.76 18.65 -25.90
N GLU A 708 22.98 19.06 -26.28
CA GLU A 708 23.76 18.37 -27.30
C GLU A 708 24.02 16.91 -26.89
N SER A 709 23.75 16.01 -27.84
CA SER A 709 23.98 14.57 -27.71
C SER A 709 25.48 14.27 -27.74
N ALA A 710 26.11 14.19 -26.56
CA ALA A 710 27.33 13.43 -26.42
C ALA A 710 26.94 11.98 -26.09
N ALA A 711 27.10 11.06 -27.06
CA ALA A 711 27.02 9.64 -26.80
C ALA A 711 28.16 9.26 -25.83
N VAL A 712 27.83 9.11 -24.55
CA VAL A 712 28.75 8.55 -23.56
C VAL A 712 28.64 7.03 -23.69
N PRO A 713 29.69 6.31 -24.16
CA PRO A 713 29.65 4.86 -24.19
C PRO A 713 29.45 4.32 -22.78
N LEU A 714 28.58 3.31 -22.63
CA LEU A 714 28.38 2.60 -21.36
C LEU A 714 29.75 2.14 -20.83
N PRO A 715 30.12 2.45 -19.57
CA PRO A 715 31.35 1.96 -18.97
C PRO A 715 31.44 0.43 -19.07
N ALA A 716 32.62 -0.12 -19.36
CA ALA A 716 32.86 -1.58 -19.46
C ALA A 716 32.43 -2.41 -18.22
N LYS A 717 32.10 -1.75 -17.11
CA LYS A 717 31.56 -2.36 -15.89
C LYS A 717 30.08 -2.78 -16.00
N TYR A 718 29.33 -2.23 -16.96
CA TYR A 718 27.95 -2.66 -17.27
C TYR A 718 27.91 -4.08 -17.87
N GLN A 719 28.97 -4.50 -18.57
CA GLN A 719 29.14 -5.88 -19.06
C GLN A 719 29.32 -6.91 -17.93
N MET A 720 29.77 -6.48 -16.75
CA MET A 720 30.03 -7.40 -15.65
C MET A 720 28.72 -7.93 -15.04
N VAL A 721 27.62 -7.16 -15.09
CA VAL A 721 26.29 -7.64 -14.67
C VAL A 721 25.73 -8.67 -15.68
N THR A 722 26.04 -8.54 -16.97
CA THR A 722 25.65 -9.54 -17.98
C THR A 722 26.53 -10.78 -17.96
N ASP A 723 27.83 -10.64 -17.68
CA ASP A 723 28.81 -11.73 -17.73
C ASP A 723 28.85 -12.56 -16.43
N VAL A 724 28.55 -11.95 -15.26
CA VAL A 724 28.53 -12.66 -13.96
C VAL A 724 27.19 -13.38 -13.72
N TYR A 725 26.08 -12.88 -14.28
CA TYR A 725 24.73 -13.36 -13.92
C TYR A 725 23.97 -14.07 -15.06
N GLY A 726 24.67 -14.44 -16.14
CA GLY A 726 24.30 -15.57 -16.98
C GLY A 726 23.03 -15.42 -17.79
N ASN A 727 22.99 -14.50 -18.76
CA ASN A 727 22.10 -14.68 -19.91
C ASN A 727 22.68 -14.01 -21.17
N ASN A 728 23.17 -14.81 -22.12
CA ASN A 728 23.70 -14.34 -23.40
C ASN A 728 22.68 -13.51 -24.21
N ALA A 729 21.38 -13.64 -23.93
CA ALA A 729 20.32 -12.83 -24.54
C ALA A 729 20.40 -11.33 -24.17
N ALA A 730 20.85 -10.99 -22.96
CA ALA A 730 21.03 -9.60 -22.54
C ALA A 730 22.22 -8.92 -23.26
N ARG A 731 23.25 -9.71 -23.59
CA ARG A 731 24.38 -9.26 -24.41
C ARG A 731 23.94 -8.93 -25.83
N ASP A 732 23.08 -9.77 -26.41
CA ASP A 732 22.65 -9.62 -27.79
C ASP A 732 21.60 -8.52 -27.95
N ALA A 733 20.72 -8.29 -26.96
CA ALA A 733 19.76 -7.17 -26.97
C ALA A 733 20.44 -5.79 -26.84
N ILE A 734 21.51 -5.68 -26.03
CA ILE A 734 22.26 -4.42 -25.85
C ILE A 734 23.18 -4.12 -27.05
N LEU A 735 23.62 -5.12 -27.80
CA LEU A 735 24.45 -4.94 -28.99
C LEU A 735 23.64 -4.70 -30.28
N LEU A 736 22.32 -4.93 -30.27
CA LEU A 736 21.43 -4.72 -31.40
C LEU A 736 20.73 -3.33 -31.40
N ALA A 737 20.73 -2.62 -30.27
CA ALA A 737 20.29 -1.22 -30.14
C ALA A 737 21.48 -0.26 -30.25
#